data_AF-A0A5M4AUH0-F1
#
_entry.id   AF-A0A5M4AUH0-F1
#
_cell.length_a   1.000
_cell.length_b   1.000
_cell.length_c   1.000
_cell.angle_alpha   90.00
_cell.angle_beta   90.00
_cell.angle_gamma   90.00
#
_symmetry.space_group_name_H-M   'P 1'
#
loop_
_entity.id
_entity.type
_entity.pdbx_description
1 polymer ?
#
loop_
_entity_poly.entity_id
_entity_poly.type
_entity_poly.pdbx_seq_one_letter_code
_entity_poly.pdbx_strand_id
1 'polypeptide(L)'
;MNKSRLVVLIILIGLFRTTWAQEVTFFTEGTDATYYDQGLVDVANLGESTFEHTYPPGAPQYDDKVPCSTTAYQGATSLKFNYTSSPNGNWKATIFRNDWSTADISGMDSISFYVYTDNAFPASALPLIGIRAIQAGGTSEVSSQLYALADYNNDLQTGQWNRVTFPLSVIFNDTNNSTLDFTKAKGIIFNQSENDNSSRLILLDEITAFKSISEVPAVTGLTAKGYDSHAELNWTIPMNDLSYQIYASFDGGQTFELRGETAQNYYLDFVPASAKNSTVTYRVIATTQGKESTPAEQTATLRDFTDDELLDMTERYAFRYFWDGAHQATGMALERSNGSGTTAASGATGMGLMAMIVAYEREYRPRDEIKDRILKILNFLENCDRHHGAWSHWYDADTYKTKPFSADDDGGDLVETSYVVQGLIALKNYFTGTDDKSVQIRQKADELWKGVDWDWYRQDGQNVLYWHWSPNYGFAKNMKVQGWDECLTTYLMAAASPTHGIPKEVYEQGWARNGSIVNPRTYYDFPISLSPDWGGPLFWIHYSFLGINPHGLKDQYADYWQENVNTAKIHHAYAVDNPKNFPNYSDKCWGLTASDDPDGYSAHRPYDNDNGTISPTAALASMPYTPAESLKALKYFYRERGQKLFGLYGPYDAFNDNVNWVQPAYIGIDQGPIVVMIENYRTGLLWNTLMKDSDVQAGLDELGFQYQTSTDANDILSNKQEFSVYPNPGSGQVTIYFPAVNTQRSVDVNVFSLDGRMVLKKNITGSGTEIFFDCSALPDGMYILQLVNGNNYGQTKLVIQK
;
A
#
# COMPACT_ATOMS: atom_id res chain seq x y z
N MET A 1 55.91 18.67 24.80
CA MET A 1 54.89 19.68 25.16
C MET A 1 53.53 19.18 24.67
N ASN A 2 52.57 19.05 25.61
CA ASN A 2 51.11 18.85 25.49
C ASN A 2 50.56 17.94 24.37
N LYS A 3 50.31 16.65 24.61
CA LYS A 3 49.12 16.02 25.26
C LYS A 3 47.78 16.34 24.56
N SER A 4 47.42 15.42 23.66
CA SER A 4 46.11 15.17 23.06
C SER A 4 45.06 14.81 24.13
N ARG A 5 43.88 15.44 24.03
CA ARG A 5 42.68 15.02 24.77
C ARG A 5 41.77 14.27 23.81
N LEU A 6 41.77 12.95 23.94
CA LEU A 6 40.74 12.06 23.41
C LEU A 6 39.58 12.10 24.42
N VAL A 7 38.45 12.68 24.03
CA VAL A 7 37.22 12.63 24.83
C VAL A 7 36.54 11.30 24.48
N VAL A 8 36.72 10.31 25.35
CA VAL A 8 35.94 9.07 25.33
C VAL A 8 34.59 9.40 25.96
N LEU A 9 33.56 9.53 25.12
CA LEU A 9 32.18 9.59 25.58
C LEU A 9 31.76 8.17 25.96
N ILE A 10 31.84 7.84 27.25
CA ILE A 10 31.28 6.61 27.81
C ILE A 10 29.76 6.77 27.76
N ILE A 11 29.14 6.20 26.73
CA ILE A 11 27.70 5.96 26.73
C ILE A 11 27.48 4.81 27.73
N LEU A 12 27.09 5.17 28.95
CA LEU A 12 26.49 4.23 29.88
C LEU A 12 25.13 3.81 29.28
N ILE A 13 25.14 2.76 28.47
CA ILE A 13 23.92 2.03 28.13
C ILE A 13 23.55 1.29 29.41
N GLY A 14 22.74 1.95 30.26
CA GLY A 14 21.97 1.24 31.26
C GLY A 14 21.05 0.28 30.51
N LEU A 15 21.48 -0.97 30.35
CA LEU A 15 20.63 -2.10 29.99
C LEU A 15 19.65 -2.32 31.14
N PHE A 16 18.65 -1.44 31.26
CA PHE A 16 17.38 -1.86 31.82
C PHE A 16 16.81 -2.85 30.81
N ARG A 17 17.00 -4.15 31.07
CA ARG A 17 16.13 -5.17 30.49
C ARG A 17 14.75 -4.93 31.12
N THR A 18 13.99 -4.02 30.53
CA THR A 18 12.55 -3.93 30.78
C THR A 18 11.97 -5.25 30.30
N THR A 19 11.50 -6.07 31.23
CA THR A 19 10.72 -7.25 30.88
C THR A 19 9.41 -6.75 30.30
N TRP A 20 9.26 -6.88 28.99
CA TRP A 20 8.11 -6.39 28.24
C TRP A 20 6.84 -7.18 28.60
N ALA A 21 5.67 -6.58 28.37
CA ALA A 21 4.39 -7.29 28.50
C ALA A 21 4.45 -8.53 27.58
N GLN A 22 4.30 -9.71 28.18
CA GLN A 22 4.32 -10.97 27.48
C GLN A 22 3.00 -11.66 27.80
N GLU A 23 2.32 -12.15 26.77
CA GLU A 23 1.11 -12.96 26.91
C GLU A 23 1.32 -14.28 26.15
N VAL A 24 0.78 -15.35 26.72
CA VAL A 24 0.75 -16.68 26.14
C VAL A 24 -0.68 -17.18 26.22
N THR A 25 -1.33 -17.20 25.07
CA THR A 25 -2.69 -17.70 24.91
C THR A 25 -2.70 -19.22 24.78
N PHE A 26 -3.64 -19.86 25.46
CA PHE A 26 -3.96 -21.29 25.35
C PHE A 26 -5.28 -21.55 24.64
N PHE A 27 -6.23 -20.61 24.71
CA PHE A 27 -7.51 -20.69 24.02
C PHE A 27 -8.10 -19.29 23.77
N THR A 28 -8.57 -19.06 22.55
CA THR A 28 -9.38 -17.88 22.12
C THR A 28 -10.56 -18.26 21.25
N GLU A 29 -10.54 -19.44 20.61
CA GLU A 29 -11.56 -19.85 19.64
C GLU A 29 -11.58 -21.37 19.53
N GLY A 30 -12.78 -21.94 19.41
CA GLY A 30 -13.01 -23.35 19.10
C GLY A 30 -12.53 -23.73 17.70
N THR A 31 -12.43 -25.04 17.43
CA THR A 31 -12.15 -25.52 16.07
C THR A 31 -13.32 -25.20 15.14
N ASP A 32 -14.53 -25.32 15.69
CA ASP A 32 -15.76 -24.77 15.14
C ASP A 32 -16.78 -24.52 16.27
N ALA A 33 -18.02 -24.22 15.91
CA ALA A 33 -19.10 -23.96 16.86
C ALA A 33 -19.50 -25.16 17.74
N THR A 34 -18.97 -26.36 17.49
CA THR A 34 -19.37 -27.60 18.15
C THR A 34 -18.29 -28.17 19.07
N TYR A 35 -17.00 -28.03 18.74
CA TYR A 35 -15.90 -28.57 19.57
C TYR A 35 -14.57 -27.83 19.41
N TYR A 36 -13.66 -28.07 20.36
CA TYR A 36 -12.26 -27.67 20.27
C TYR A 36 -11.38 -28.93 20.24
N ASP A 37 -10.71 -29.18 19.11
CA ASP A 37 -9.92 -30.40 18.88
C ASP A 37 -8.77 -30.56 19.89
N GLN A 38 -8.20 -29.44 20.34
CA GLN A 38 -7.12 -29.36 21.32
C GLN A 38 -7.62 -29.30 22.78
N GLY A 39 -8.93 -29.37 23.01
CA GLY A 39 -9.53 -29.55 24.33
C GLY A 39 -9.83 -31.02 24.57
N LEU A 40 -9.12 -31.67 25.48
CA LEU A 40 -9.29 -33.11 25.75
C LEU A 40 -9.88 -33.39 27.13
N VAL A 41 -10.95 -34.16 27.17
CA VAL A 41 -11.59 -34.70 28.37
C VAL A 41 -10.98 -36.08 28.68
N ASP A 42 -10.61 -36.32 29.93
CA ASP A 42 -10.08 -37.62 30.38
C ASP A 42 -11.22 -38.62 30.64
N VAL A 43 -11.88 -39.05 29.56
CA VAL A 43 -13.08 -39.90 29.59
C VAL A 43 -12.83 -41.22 30.34
N ALA A 44 -11.62 -41.77 30.24
CA ALA A 44 -11.25 -43.03 30.89
C ALA A 44 -11.25 -42.97 32.43
N ASN A 45 -11.16 -41.76 33.01
CA ASN A 45 -10.97 -41.57 34.45
C ASN A 45 -12.07 -40.72 35.11
N LEU A 46 -13.23 -40.59 34.48
CA LEU A 46 -14.38 -39.84 35.03
C LEU A 46 -14.89 -40.41 36.37
N GLY A 47 -14.77 -41.73 36.57
CA GLY A 47 -15.37 -42.42 37.72
C GLY A 47 -16.89 -42.33 37.68
N GLU A 48 -17.51 -41.93 38.78
CA GLU A 48 -18.97 -41.67 38.86
C GLU A 48 -19.38 -40.24 38.45
N SER A 49 -18.42 -39.39 38.09
CA SER A 49 -18.70 -38.05 37.58
C SER A 49 -19.06 -38.09 36.10
N THR A 50 -19.66 -37.01 35.60
CA THR A 50 -19.92 -36.82 34.16
C THR A 50 -19.25 -35.55 33.68
N PHE A 51 -18.79 -35.52 32.44
CA PHE A 51 -18.36 -34.32 31.74
C PHE A 51 -18.79 -34.44 30.28
N GLU A 52 -19.48 -33.45 29.74
CA GLU A 52 -19.92 -33.44 28.35
C GLU A 52 -18.70 -33.42 27.43
N HIS A 53 -18.62 -34.39 26.53
CA HIS A 53 -17.58 -34.51 25.52
C HIS A 53 -18.22 -34.80 24.15
N THR A 54 -17.44 -34.60 23.10
CA THR A 54 -17.87 -34.83 21.71
C THR A 54 -16.69 -35.26 20.84
N TYR A 55 -16.91 -35.38 19.54
CA TYR A 55 -15.91 -35.82 18.55
C TYR A 55 -15.94 -34.95 17.28
N PRO A 56 -14.81 -34.86 16.55
CA PRO A 56 -14.77 -34.19 15.25
C PRO A 56 -15.72 -34.85 14.23
N PRO A 57 -16.42 -34.08 13.38
CA PRO A 57 -17.21 -34.63 12.28
C PRO A 57 -16.37 -35.56 11.39
N GLY A 58 -16.77 -36.83 11.30
CA GLY A 58 -16.06 -37.85 10.53
C GLY A 58 -14.97 -38.62 11.29
N ALA A 59 -14.75 -38.34 12.58
CA ALA A 59 -13.78 -39.06 13.40
C ALA A 59 -14.33 -39.44 14.81
N PRO A 60 -15.40 -40.24 14.90
CA PRO A 60 -16.08 -40.60 16.15
C PRO A 60 -15.22 -41.40 17.15
N GLN A 61 -14.07 -41.93 16.70
CA GLN A 61 -13.10 -42.59 17.59
C GLN A 61 -12.38 -41.61 18.55
N TYR A 62 -12.45 -40.30 18.29
CA TYR A 62 -11.90 -39.26 19.17
C TYR A 62 -13.02 -38.56 19.95
N ASP A 63 -13.84 -39.36 20.64
CA ASP A 63 -14.94 -38.90 21.50
C ASP A 63 -14.43 -38.46 22.88
N ASP A 64 -13.50 -37.51 22.84
CA ASP A 64 -12.83 -36.94 24.01
C ASP A 64 -12.70 -35.42 23.92
N LYS A 65 -13.38 -34.76 22.96
CA LYS A 65 -13.25 -33.33 22.72
C LYS A 65 -14.11 -32.52 23.66
N VAL A 66 -13.59 -31.38 24.10
CA VAL A 66 -14.36 -30.37 24.82
C VAL A 66 -15.34 -29.70 23.84
N PRO A 67 -16.66 -29.72 24.12
CA PRO A 67 -17.64 -29.03 23.28
C PRO A 67 -17.49 -27.51 23.31
N CYS A 68 -17.98 -26.83 22.28
CA CYS A 68 -18.02 -25.37 22.21
C CYS A 68 -19.45 -24.80 22.34
N SER A 69 -19.53 -23.50 22.59
CA SER A 69 -20.75 -22.69 22.63
C SER A 69 -20.57 -21.47 21.75
N THR A 70 -21.64 -21.01 21.09
CA THR A 70 -21.63 -19.75 20.31
C THR A 70 -21.84 -18.50 21.18
N THR A 71 -21.99 -18.66 22.50
CA THR A 71 -21.94 -17.55 23.45
C THR A 71 -20.48 -17.39 23.89
N ALA A 72 -19.83 -16.31 23.48
CA ALA A 72 -18.41 -16.05 23.77
C ALA A 72 -18.22 -14.70 24.46
N TYR A 73 -17.10 -14.54 25.17
CA TYR A 73 -16.65 -13.25 25.69
C TYR A 73 -16.04 -12.45 24.53
N GLN A 74 -15.22 -13.11 23.73
CA GLN A 74 -14.57 -12.57 22.56
C GLN A 74 -14.57 -13.63 21.43
N GLY A 75 -14.56 -13.20 20.17
CA GLY A 75 -14.62 -14.14 19.04
C GLY A 75 -16.03 -14.74 18.83
N ALA A 76 -16.07 -15.90 18.18
CA ALA A 76 -17.32 -16.56 17.79
C ALA A 76 -17.76 -17.68 18.75
N THR A 77 -16.84 -18.28 19.49
CA THR A 77 -17.12 -19.44 20.35
C THR A 77 -16.34 -19.42 21.66
N SER A 78 -16.85 -20.16 22.64
CA SER A 78 -16.20 -20.44 23.92
C SER A 78 -16.25 -21.93 24.25
N LEU A 79 -15.41 -22.39 25.20
CA LEU A 79 -15.44 -23.77 25.67
C LEU A 79 -16.66 -23.99 26.57
N LYS A 80 -17.38 -25.09 26.36
CA LYS A 80 -18.55 -25.45 27.15
C LYS A 80 -18.22 -26.58 28.12
N PHE A 81 -18.25 -26.26 29.41
CA PHE A 81 -18.02 -27.22 30.49
C PHE A 81 -19.36 -27.54 31.13
N ASN A 82 -19.90 -28.70 30.81
CA ASN A 82 -21.15 -29.21 31.36
C ASN A 82 -20.88 -30.53 32.08
N TYR A 83 -20.92 -30.52 33.41
CA TYR A 83 -20.41 -31.64 34.22
C TYR A 83 -21.24 -31.89 35.47
N THR A 84 -21.06 -33.08 36.05
CA THR A 84 -21.59 -33.46 37.37
C THR A 84 -20.46 -34.04 38.20
N SER A 85 -20.25 -33.53 39.42
CA SER A 85 -19.12 -33.87 40.28
C SER A 85 -19.50 -34.84 41.40
N SER A 86 -19.35 -36.14 41.20
CA SER A 86 -19.64 -37.19 42.19
C SER A 86 -18.52 -37.35 43.24
N PRO A 87 -18.85 -37.75 44.49
CA PRO A 87 -17.87 -38.16 45.50
C PRO A 87 -16.81 -39.16 45.04
N ASN A 88 -17.18 -40.09 44.15
CA ASN A 88 -16.28 -41.13 43.61
C ASN A 88 -15.89 -40.88 42.14
N GLY A 89 -15.99 -39.63 41.68
CA GLY A 89 -15.59 -39.24 40.33
C GLY A 89 -14.38 -38.29 40.33
N ASN A 90 -13.82 -38.06 39.14
CA ASN A 90 -12.65 -37.22 38.94
C ASN A 90 -12.57 -36.69 37.51
N TRP A 91 -13.55 -35.88 37.09
CA TRP A 91 -13.48 -35.33 35.74
C TRP A 91 -12.26 -34.41 35.57
N LYS A 92 -11.61 -34.48 34.41
CA LYS A 92 -10.45 -33.65 34.05
C LYS A 92 -10.53 -33.27 32.58
N ALA A 93 -10.32 -32.00 32.29
CA ALA A 93 -10.14 -31.49 30.93
C ALA A 93 -8.76 -30.82 30.81
N THR A 94 -8.05 -31.04 29.71
CA THR A 94 -6.80 -30.34 29.38
C THR A 94 -7.01 -29.54 28.10
N ILE A 95 -6.80 -28.23 28.18
CA ILE A 95 -6.91 -27.31 27.05
C ILE A 95 -5.49 -27.04 26.55
N PHE A 96 -5.12 -27.66 25.44
CA PHE A 96 -3.85 -27.42 24.77
C PHE A 96 -3.95 -26.19 23.86
N ARG A 97 -2.79 -25.60 23.57
CA ARG A 97 -2.68 -24.56 22.54
C ARG A 97 -3.16 -25.11 21.19
N ASN A 98 -3.80 -24.26 20.39
CA ASN A 98 -4.43 -24.63 19.12
C ASN A 98 -3.45 -25.25 18.10
N ASP A 99 -2.18 -24.88 18.18
CA ASP A 99 -1.08 -25.35 17.34
C ASP A 99 -0.33 -26.56 17.95
N TRP A 100 -0.80 -27.09 19.09
CA TRP A 100 -0.14 -28.11 19.92
C TRP A 100 1.28 -27.76 20.39
N SER A 101 1.73 -26.53 20.16
CA SER A 101 3.10 -26.11 20.44
C SER A 101 3.33 -25.88 21.94
N THR A 102 4.60 -25.79 22.31
CA THR A 102 4.99 -25.38 23.65
C THR A 102 5.24 -23.88 23.69
N ALA A 103 4.92 -23.23 24.79
CA ALA A 103 5.18 -21.81 25.04
C ALA A 103 5.93 -21.60 26.35
N ASP A 104 6.78 -20.57 26.37
CA ASP A 104 7.50 -20.15 27.57
C ASP A 104 6.60 -19.27 28.43
N ILE A 105 6.19 -19.79 29.58
CA ILE A 105 5.42 -19.07 30.59
C ILE A 105 6.26 -18.75 31.84
N SER A 106 7.55 -19.09 31.85
CA SER A 106 8.42 -18.94 33.04
C SER A 106 8.60 -17.48 33.47
N GLY A 107 8.38 -16.53 32.55
CA GLY A 107 8.40 -15.09 32.80
C GLY A 107 7.06 -14.47 33.21
N MET A 108 5.98 -15.26 33.27
CA MET A 108 4.61 -14.79 33.53
C MET A 108 4.27 -14.76 35.01
N ASP A 109 3.37 -13.86 35.40
CA ASP A 109 2.96 -13.72 36.81
C ASP A 109 1.66 -14.47 37.09
N SER A 110 0.75 -14.50 36.12
CA SER A 110 -0.63 -14.97 36.33
C SER A 110 -1.18 -15.65 35.09
N ILE A 111 -2.21 -16.46 35.29
CA ILE A 111 -3.09 -16.95 34.24
C ILE A 111 -4.50 -16.48 34.52
N SER A 112 -5.22 -16.03 33.50
CA SER A 112 -6.63 -15.68 33.61
C SER A 112 -7.46 -16.25 32.47
N PHE A 113 -8.75 -16.33 32.71
CA PHE A 113 -9.78 -16.70 31.73
C PHE A 113 -11.12 -16.13 32.18
N TYR A 114 -12.06 -16.01 31.25
CA TYR A 114 -13.41 -15.53 31.52
C TYR A 114 -14.35 -16.72 31.69
N VAL A 115 -15.23 -16.64 32.69
CA VAL A 115 -16.22 -17.67 33.01
C VAL A 115 -17.63 -17.07 32.99
N TYR A 116 -18.53 -17.68 32.22
CA TYR A 116 -19.95 -17.33 32.19
C TYR A 116 -20.80 -18.45 32.80
N THR A 117 -21.85 -18.08 33.53
CA THR A 117 -22.85 -19.02 34.04
C THR A 117 -24.20 -18.33 34.29
N ASP A 118 -25.29 -19.04 34.03
CA ASP A 118 -26.67 -18.57 34.26
C ASP A 118 -27.19 -18.89 35.67
N ASN A 119 -26.38 -19.52 36.52
CA ASN A 119 -26.77 -19.89 37.88
C ASN A 119 -25.84 -19.27 38.93
N ALA A 120 -26.26 -19.31 40.20
CA ALA A 120 -25.38 -18.93 41.30
C ALA A 120 -24.19 -19.90 41.38
N PHE A 121 -22.96 -19.37 41.45
CA PHE A 121 -21.75 -20.16 41.38
C PHE A 121 -20.77 -19.71 42.47
N PRO A 122 -20.66 -20.45 43.59
CA PRO A 122 -19.75 -20.08 44.67
C PRO A 122 -18.29 -20.31 44.26
N ALA A 123 -17.36 -19.55 44.84
CA ALA A 123 -15.93 -19.68 44.54
C ALA A 123 -15.41 -21.11 44.75
N SER A 124 -15.92 -21.80 45.77
CA SER A 124 -15.58 -23.20 46.09
C SER A 124 -15.92 -24.19 44.97
N ALA A 125 -16.80 -23.81 44.05
CA ALA A 125 -17.18 -24.61 42.89
C ALA A 125 -16.27 -24.43 41.67
N LEU A 126 -15.37 -23.44 41.71
CA LEU A 126 -14.41 -23.27 40.62
C LEU A 126 -13.56 -24.53 40.49
N PRO A 127 -13.26 -24.99 39.27
CA PRO A 127 -12.39 -26.14 39.05
C PRO A 127 -11.03 -25.98 39.77
N LEU A 128 -10.36 -27.09 40.03
CA LEU A 128 -8.92 -27.04 40.28
C LEU A 128 -8.19 -26.72 38.98
N ILE A 129 -7.08 -25.99 39.08
CA ILE A 129 -6.22 -25.64 37.94
C ILE A 129 -4.84 -26.32 38.03
N GLY A 130 -4.28 -26.68 36.89
CA GLY A 130 -2.90 -27.12 36.75
C GLY A 130 -2.34 -26.82 35.35
N ILE A 131 -1.09 -27.20 35.12
CA ILE A 131 -0.39 -26.97 33.86
C ILE A 131 0.14 -28.30 33.32
N ARG A 132 -0.03 -28.50 32.01
CA ARG A 132 0.66 -29.54 31.24
C ARG A 132 1.89 -28.93 30.60
N ALA A 133 3.07 -29.50 30.84
CA ALA A 133 4.34 -29.03 30.28
C ALA A 133 5.23 -30.21 29.88
N ILE A 134 6.34 -29.92 29.20
CA ILE A 134 7.39 -30.91 28.95
C ILE A 134 8.20 -31.14 30.23
N GLN A 135 8.64 -32.38 30.43
CA GLN A 135 9.55 -32.73 31.51
C GLN A 135 10.92 -32.06 31.31
N ALA A 136 11.45 -31.46 32.37
CA ALA A 136 12.78 -30.86 32.38
C ALA A 136 13.85 -31.85 31.92
N GLY A 137 14.59 -31.49 30.87
CA GLY A 137 15.62 -32.33 30.26
C GLY A 137 15.12 -33.51 29.43
N GLY A 138 13.82 -33.63 29.18
CA GLY A 138 13.20 -34.70 28.40
C GLY A 138 12.30 -34.19 27.27
N THR A 139 11.51 -35.11 26.71
CA THR A 139 10.51 -34.83 25.66
C THR A 139 9.09 -35.30 26.04
N SER A 140 8.94 -35.91 27.22
CA SER A 140 7.65 -36.42 27.71
C SER A 140 6.82 -35.32 28.35
N GLU A 141 5.49 -35.40 28.22
CA GLU A 141 4.57 -34.48 28.88
C GLU A 141 4.29 -34.92 30.32
N VAL A 142 4.31 -33.95 31.24
CA VAL A 142 4.01 -34.14 32.66
C VAL A 142 3.07 -33.04 33.14
N SER A 143 2.28 -33.34 34.18
CA SER A 143 1.33 -32.40 34.79
C SER A 143 1.90 -31.84 36.09
N SER A 144 1.58 -30.59 36.39
CA SER A 144 1.76 -30.04 37.73
C SER A 144 0.82 -30.71 38.73
N GLN A 145 1.01 -30.42 40.02
CA GLN A 145 -0.06 -30.55 41.01
C GLN A 145 -1.28 -29.68 40.61
N LEU A 146 -2.40 -29.92 41.28
CA LEU A 146 -3.65 -29.20 41.07
C LEU A 146 -3.90 -28.24 42.25
N TYR A 147 -4.41 -27.05 41.93
CA TYR A 147 -4.56 -25.96 42.88
C TYR A 147 -5.97 -25.40 42.86
N ALA A 148 -6.48 -24.97 44.02
CA ALA A 148 -7.82 -24.41 44.13
C ALA A 148 -7.87 -22.99 43.57
N LEU A 149 -8.68 -22.77 42.54
CA LEU A 149 -8.99 -21.42 42.05
C LEU A 149 -9.77 -20.59 43.09
N ALA A 150 -10.53 -21.27 43.94
CA ALA A 150 -11.32 -20.67 45.01
C ALA A 150 -10.50 -19.81 45.99
N ASP A 151 -9.21 -20.14 46.19
CA ASP A 151 -8.34 -19.41 47.11
C ASP A 151 -7.99 -17.99 46.64
N TYR A 152 -8.21 -17.71 45.35
CA TYR A 152 -7.78 -16.46 44.68
C TYR A 152 -8.93 -15.69 44.03
N ASN A 153 -10.16 -16.19 44.10
CA ASN A 153 -11.31 -15.64 43.40
C ASN A 153 -12.55 -15.62 44.30
N ASN A 154 -13.50 -14.73 44.01
CA ASN A 154 -14.78 -14.65 44.72
C ASN A 154 -15.86 -15.45 43.99
N ASP A 155 -17.05 -15.53 44.59
CA ASP A 155 -18.25 -16.06 43.94
C ASP A 155 -18.51 -15.35 42.60
N LEU A 156 -18.92 -16.12 41.59
CA LEU A 156 -19.19 -15.56 40.27
C LEU A 156 -20.57 -14.91 40.22
N GLN A 157 -20.65 -13.78 39.53
CA GLN A 157 -21.90 -13.10 39.27
C GLN A 157 -22.65 -13.75 38.11
N THR A 158 -23.92 -14.07 38.33
CA THR A 158 -24.79 -14.76 37.38
C THR A 158 -25.14 -13.88 36.17
N GLY A 159 -25.22 -14.49 34.98
CA GLY A 159 -25.70 -13.84 33.76
C GLY A 159 -24.70 -12.89 33.09
N GLN A 160 -23.42 -12.97 33.47
CA GLN A 160 -22.34 -12.18 32.87
C GLN A 160 -21.00 -12.92 32.91
N TRP A 161 -20.04 -12.44 32.12
CA TRP A 161 -18.67 -12.96 32.12
C TRP A 161 -17.89 -12.45 33.34
N ASN A 162 -17.28 -13.39 34.06
CA ASN A 162 -16.47 -13.11 35.25
C ASN A 162 -15.02 -13.47 34.94
N ARG A 163 -14.08 -12.55 35.20
CA ARG A 163 -12.66 -12.86 35.05
C ARG A 163 -12.16 -13.65 36.26
N VAL A 164 -11.66 -14.86 36.02
CA VAL A 164 -11.00 -15.71 37.02
C VAL A 164 -9.49 -15.60 36.80
N THR A 165 -8.72 -15.38 37.87
CA THR A 165 -7.26 -15.22 37.81
C THR A 165 -6.57 -16.12 38.82
N PHE A 166 -5.43 -16.67 38.44
CA PHE A 166 -4.60 -17.51 39.29
C PHE A 166 -3.12 -17.12 39.22
N PRO A 167 -2.43 -16.93 40.36
CA PRO A 167 -1.02 -16.57 40.38
C PRO A 167 -0.12 -17.77 40.05
N LEU A 168 0.65 -17.69 38.96
CA LEU A 168 1.51 -18.78 38.49
C LEU A 168 2.66 -19.09 39.44
N SER A 169 3.06 -18.13 40.28
CA SER A 169 4.07 -18.33 41.32
C SER A 169 3.72 -19.48 42.28
N VAL A 170 2.43 -19.79 42.47
CA VAL A 170 1.99 -20.91 43.32
C VAL A 170 2.41 -22.25 42.71
N ILE A 171 2.25 -22.41 41.39
CA ILE A 171 2.68 -23.60 40.66
C ILE A 171 4.21 -23.63 40.54
N PHE A 172 4.82 -22.50 40.21
CA PHE A 172 6.25 -22.40 39.95
C PHE A 172 7.10 -22.65 41.20
N ASN A 173 6.63 -22.23 42.38
CA ASN A 173 7.37 -22.36 43.63
C ASN A 173 7.09 -23.66 44.38
N ASP A 174 6.14 -24.48 43.93
CA ASP A 174 5.88 -25.78 44.52
C ASP A 174 6.95 -26.79 44.10
N THR A 175 7.71 -27.28 45.08
CA THR A 175 8.80 -28.25 44.86
C THR A 175 8.33 -29.57 44.27
N ASN A 176 7.04 -29.92 44.37
CA ASN A 176 6.48 -31.11 43.74
C ASN A 176 6.39 -31.00 42.21
N ASN A 177 6.54 -29.79 41.66
CA ASN A 177 6.56 -29.51 40.23
C ASN A 177 7.97 -29.39 39.67
N SER A 178 9.01 -29.77 40.41
CA SER A 178 10.42 -29.59 40.00
C SER A 178 10.82 -30.31 38.71
N THR A 179 9.98 -31.23 38.22
CA THR A 179 10.19 -31.96 36.97
C THR A 179 9.58 -31.25 35.76
N LEU A 180 8.81 -30.17 35.92
CA LEU A 180 8.22 -29.41 34.82
C LEU A 180 9.21 -28.39 34.25
N ASP A 181 9.26 -28.29 32.93
CA ASP A 181 9.91 -27.20 32.21
C ASP A 181 8.87 -26.13 31.84
N PHE A 182 8.77 -25.07 32.65
CA PHE A 182 7.83 -23.97 32.40
C PHE A 182 8.20 -23.10 31.18
N THR A 183 9.39 -23.29 30.60
CA THR A 183 9.70 -22.70 29.28
C THR A 183 9.01 -23.46 28.13
N LYS A 184 8.38 -24.60 28.44
CA LYS A 184 7.70 -25.49 27.49
C LYS A 184 6.33 -25.94 27.99
N ALA A 185 5.49 -24.99 28.42
CA ALA A 185 4.10 -25.26 28.77
C ALA A 185 3.27 -25.53 27.51
N LYS A 186 2.37 -26.51 27.55
CA LYS A 186 1.63 -27.00 26.39
C LYS A 186 0.11 -26.85 26.53
N GLY A 187 -0.39 -26.88 27.77
CA GLY A 187 -1.83 -26.78 28.03
C GLY A 187 -2.18 -26.50 29.48
N ILE A 188 -3.43 -26.12 29.71
CA ILE A 188 -4.00 -25.82 31.03
C ILE A 188 -4.96 -26.93 31.42
N ILE A 189 -4.85 -27.39 32.66
CA ILE A 189 -5.65 -28.48 33.21
C ILE A 189 -6.73 -27.87 34.08
N PHE A 190 -7.97 -28.29 33.86
CA PHE A 190 -9.10 -28.07 34.75
C PHE A 190 -9.55 -29.41 35.31
N ASN A 191 -9.77 -29.49 36.61
CA ASN A 191 -10.13 -30.73 37.28
C ASN A 191 -11.22 -30.51 38.33
N GLN A 192 -11.96 -31.56 38.61
CA GLN A 192 -13.02 -31.59 39.61
C GLN A 192 -12.54 -31.06 40.98
N SER A 193 -13.26 -30.08 41.52
CA SER A 193 -13.06 -29.55 42.88
C SER A 193 -14.16 -30.02 43.84
N GLU A 194 -15.41 -30.06 43.36
CA GLU A 194 -16.56 -30.50 44.15
C GLU A 194 -16.71 -32.03 44.16
N ASN A 195 -17.40 -32.55 45.16
CA ASN A 195 -17.58 -33.98 45.36
C ASN A 195 -18.94 -34.30 46.00
N ASP A 196 -19.96 -33.52 45.64
CA ASP A 196 -21.28 -33.49 46.28
C ASP A 196 -22.45 -33.80 45.34
N ASN A 197 -22.16 -34.31 44.14
CA ASN A 197 -23.08 -34.56 43.03
C ASN A 197 -23.72 -33.29 42.44
N SER A 198 -23.10 -32.12 42.62
CA SER A 198 -23.51 -30.90 41.94
C SER A 198 -23.30 -31.02 40.42
N SER A 199 -24.30 -30.54 39.65
CA SER A 199 -24.20 -30.37 38.20
C SER A 199 -24.02 -28.90 37.85
N ARG A 200 -23.11 -28.60 36.93
CA ARG A 200 -22.78 -27.23 36.54
C ARG A 200 -22.60 -27.11 35.04
N LEU A 201 -23.05 -25.97 34.53
CA LEU A 201 -22.78 -25.49 33.18
C LEU A 201 -22.06 -24.15 33.29
N ILE A 202 -20.83 -24.11 32.80
CA ILE A 202 -20.04 -22.89 32.65
C ILE A 202 -19.45 -22.81 31.26
N LEU A 203 -19.26 -21.60 30.77
CA LEU A 203 -18.52 -21.32 29.55
C LEU A 203 -17.18 -20.68 29.90
N LEU A 204 -16.10 -21.11 29.25
CA LEU A 204 -14.75 -20.59 29.45
C LEU A 204 -14.21 -19.97 28.17
N ASP A 205 -13.59 -18.80 28.29
CA ASP A 205 -13.03 -18.08 27.16
C ASP A 205 -11.72 -17.34 27.52
N GLU A 206 -10.92 -17.01 26.50
CA GLU A 206 -9.68 -16.21 26.61
C GLU A 206 -8.70 -16.73 27.69
N ILE A 207 -8.27 -17.99 27.59
CA ILE A 207 -7.33 -18.59 28.54
C ILE A 207 -5.91 -18.11 28.22
N THR A 208 -5.40 -17.19 29.03
CA THR A 208 -4.14 -16.49 28.77
C THR A 208 -3.26 -16.38 30.01
N ALA A 209 -2.01 -16.83 29.90
CA ALA A 209 -0.94 -16.53 30.86
C ALA A 209 -0.29 -15.20 30.50
N PHE A 210 -0.07 -14.32 31.47
CA PHE A 210 0.45 -12.99 31.22
C PHE A 210 1.37 -12.51 32.35
N LYS A 211 2.28 -11.61 31.97
CA LYS A 211 3.01 -10.77 32.90
C LYS A 211 2.27 -9.45 33.06
N SER A 212 1.89 -9.11 34.29
CA SER A 212 1.13 -7.88 34.53
C SER A 212 2.03 -6.67 34.35
N ILE A 213 1.67 -5.77 33.43
CA ILE A 213 2.39 -4.51 33.28
C ILE A 213 1.90 -3.48 34.30
N SER A 214 2.80 -2.82 35.04
CA SER A 214 2.39 -1.81 36.02
C SER A 214 1.83 -0.55 35.36
N GLU A 215 2.39 -0.15 34.22
CA GLU A 215 2.04 1.06 33.48
C GLU A 215 2.21 0.82 31.98
N VAL A 216 1.24 1.27 31.17
CA VAL A 216 1.36 1.21 29.71
C VAL A 216 2.12 2.45 29.24
N PRO A 217 3.25 2.30 28.53
CA PRO A 217 4.01 3.45 28.07
C PRO A 217 3.22 4.25 27.03
N ALA A 218 3.20 5.57 27.18
CA ALA A 218 2.59 6.47 26.19
C ALA A 218 3.38 6.44 24.88
N VAL A 219 2.68 6.71 23.77
CA VAL A 219 3.34 6.83 22.47
C VAL A 219 4.30 8.02 22.46
N THR A 220 5.40 7.88 21.75
CA THR A 220 6.39 8.96 21.59
C THR A 220 6.51 9.37 20.13
N GLY A 221 6.97 10.60 19.88
CA GLY A 221 7.11 11.12 18.52
C GLY A 221 5.78 11.27 17.76
N LEU A 222 4.66 11.52 18.47
CA LEU A 222 3.37 11.74 17.83
C LEU A 222 3.41 12.98 16.92
N THR A 223 3.13 12.76 15.65
CA THR A 223 2.96 13.80 14.63
C THR A 223 1.55 13.75 14.07
N ALA A 224 1.02 14.91 13.68
CA ALA A 224 -0.28 15.02 13.03
C ALA A 224 -0.17 16.01 11.87
N LYS A 225 -0.40 15.55 10.65
CA LYS A 225 -0.35 16.37 9.44
C LYS A 225 -1.74 16.49 8.84
N GLY A 226 -2.27 17.71 8.78
CA GLY A 226 -3.56 17.97 8.15
C GLY A 226 -3.44 18.11 6.63
N TYR A 227 -4.40 17.52 5.92
CA TYR A 227 -4.60 17.66 4.47
C TYR A 227 -5.97 18.30 4.19
N ASP A 228 -6.54 18.02 3.01
CA ASP A 228 -7.85 18.52 2.58
C ASP A 228 -9.02 17.91 3.34
N SER A 229 -9.10 16.59 3.38
CA SER A 229 -10.24 15.87 3.99
C SER A 229 -9.82 14.88 5.07
N HIS A 230 -8.52 14.76 5.38
CA HIS A 230 -8.04 13.90 6.46
C HIS A 230 -6.84 14.49 7.20
N ALA A 231 -6.57 13.97 8.39
CA ALA A 231 -5.30 14.14 9.09
C ALA A 231 -4.55 12.81 9.13
N GLU A 232 -3.25 12.86 8.88
CA GLU A 232 -2.33 11.74 8.98
C GLU A 232 -1.58 11.79 10.31
N LEU A 233 -1.79 10.78 11.14
CA LEU A 233 -1.13 10.62 12.43
C LEU A 233 -0.05 9.54 12.33
N ASN A 234 1.12 9.80 12.93
CA ASN A 234 2.19 8.81 13.05
C ASN A 234 2.85 8.90 14.42
N TRP A 235 3.30 7.77 14.97
CA TRP A 235 4.03 7.71 16.23
C TRP A 235 5.07 6.57 16.25
N THR A 236 5.89 6.56 17.29
CA THR A 236 6.83 5.47 17.58
C THR A 236 6.15 4.46 18.51
N ILE A 237 6.23 3.17 18.16
CA ILE A 237 5.77 2.06 18.99
C ILE A 237 6.68 1.98 20.24
N PRO A 238 6.17 2.26 21.45
CA PRO A 238 7.00 2.24 22.65
C PRO A 238 7.23 0.82 23.19
N MET A 239 6.33 -0.11 22.83
CA MET A 239 6.37 -1.52 23.21
C MET A 239 5.56 -2.33 22.18
N ASN A 240 5.98 -3.58 21.91
CA ASN A 240 5.23 -4.49 21.05
C ASN A 240 3.86 -4.84 21.65
N ASP A 241 2.96 -5.38 20.83
CA ASP A 241 1.65 -5.92 21.25
C ASP A 241 0.75 -4.88 21.95
N LEU A 242 0.88 -3.62 21.52
CA LEU A 242 -0.01 -2.53 21.90
C LEU A 242 -1.08 -2.30 20.83
N SER A 243 -2.30 -2.05 21.30
CA SER A 243 -3.34 -1.38 20.51
C SER A 243 -3.37 0.10 20.84
N TYR A 244 -3.82 0.94 19.91
CA TYR A 244 -3.89 2.38 20.08
C TYR A 244 -5.32 2.86 19.82
N GLN A 245 -5.86 3.63 20.76
CA GLN A 245 -7.11 4.35 20.59
C GLN A 245 -6.83 5.78 20.16
N ILE A 246 -7.46 6.21 19.07
CA ILE A 246 -7.31 7.55 18.50
C ILE A 246 -8.59 8.32 18.81
N TYR A 247 -8.44 9.41 19.55
CA TYR A 247 -9.51 10.36 19.81
C TYR A 247 -9.22 11.67 19.10
N ALA A 248 -10.28 12.37 18.68
CA ALA A 248 -10.17 13.71 18.12
C ALA A 248 -11.13 14.67 18.80
N SER A 249 -10.73 15.93 18.86
CA SER A 249 -11.51 17.06 19.34
C SER A 249 -11.64 18.11 18.25
N PHE A 250 -12.88 18.52 18.00
CA PHE A 250 -13.26 19.51 16.99
C PHE A 250 -13.67 20.87 17.61
N ASP A 251 -13.54 21.02 18.93
CA ASP A 251 -13.99 22.19 19.70
C ASP A 251 -12.87 22.83 20.54
N GLY A 252 -11.62 22.65 20.11
CA GLY A 252 -10.45 23.21 20.77
C GLY A 252 -9.99 22.43 22.00
N GLY A 253 -10.23 21.11 22.03
CA GLY A 253 -9.79 20.22 23.12
C GLY A 253 -10.77 20.13 24.29
N GLN A 254 -12.02 20.59 24.13
CA GLN A 254 -13.01 20.55 25.21
C GLN A 254 -13.68 19.17 25.30
N THR A 255 -14.06 18.61 24.15
CA THR A 255 -14.61 17.26 24.05
C THR A 255 -13.83 16.41 23.05
N PHE A 256 -13.67 15.13 23.36
CA PHE A 256 -12.97 14.16 22.53
C PHE A 256 -13.91 13.01 22.19
N GLU A 257 -13.92 12.61 20.92
CA GLU A 257 -14.63 11.43 20.44
C GLU A 257 -13.65 10.40 19.89
N LEU A 258 -13.94 9.11 20.10
CA LEU A 258 -13.16 8.01 19.55
C LEU A 258 -13.33 7.97 18.03
N ARG A 259 -12.22 8.05 17.31
CA ARG A 259 -12.17 8.00 15.84
C ARG A 259 -11.91 6.60 15.34
N GLY A 260 -11.08 5.84 16.04
CA GLY A 260 -10.82 4.44 15.74
C GLY A 260 -9.75 3.83 16.62
N GLU A 261 -9.52 2.54 16.40
CA GLU A 261 -8.49 1.75 17.05
C GLU A 261 -7.58 1.12 16.00
N THR A 262 -6.30 0.96 16.32
CA THR A 262 -5.32 0.34 15.42
C THR A 262 -4.20 -0.30 16.21
N ALA A 263 -3.62 -1.39 15.70
CA ALA A 263 -2.36 -1.94 16.19
C ALA A 263 -1.14 -1.36 15.43
N GLN A 264 -1.39 -0.56 14.39
CA GLN A 264 -0.35 0.08 13.60
C GLN A 264 0.19 1.33 14.28
N ASN A 265 1.32 1.84 13.81
CA ASN A 265 1.94 3.07 14.31
C ASN A 265 1.48 4.34 13.56
N TYR A 266 0.37 4.25 12.84
CA TYR A 266 -0.22 5.33 12.06
C TYR A 266 -1.75 5.24 12.07
N TYR A 267 -2.41 6.36 11.76
CA TYR A 267 -3.85 6.44 11.55
C TYR A 267 -4.20 7.57 10.57
N LEU A 268 -5.08 7.30 9.60
CA LEU A 268 -5.62 8.32 8.69
C LEU A 268 -7.05 8.66 9.10
N ASP A 269 -7.23 9.79 9.78
CA ASP A 269 -8.56 10.25 10.20
C ASP A 269 -9.18 11.12 9.11
N PHE A 270 -10.05 10.52 8.29
CA PHE A 270 -10.94 11.28 7.41
C PHE A 270 -12.00 11.99 8.26
N VAL A 271 -11.82 13.31 8.41
CA VAL A 271 -12.59 14.11 9.36
C VAL A 271 -14.03 14.32 8.88
N PRO A 272 -15.00 14.51 9.79
CA PRO A 272 -16.35 14.88 9.39
C PRO A 272 -16.39 16.21 8.62
N ALA A 273 -17.39 16.39 7.76
CA ALA A 273 -17.53 17.60 6.95
C ALA A 273 -17.55 18.91 7.76
N SER A 274 -18.04 18.84 9.01
CA SER A 274 -18.04 19.97 9.95
C SER A 274 -16.65 20.43 10.40
N ALA A 275 -15.64 19.57 10.26
CA ALA A 275 -14.25 19.82 10.66
C ALA A 275 -13.35 20.25 9.49
N LYS A 276 -13.89 20.42 8.28
CA LYS A 276 -13.13 20.98 7.16
C LYS A 276 -12.68 22.41 7.47
N ASN A 277 -11.49 22.78 6.98
CA ASN A 277 -10.89 24.10 7.22
C ASN A 277 -10.75 24.45 8.71
N SER A 278 -10.48 23.47 9.57
CA SER A 278 -10.35 23.65 11.00
C SER A 278 -9.07 23.01 11.55
N THR A 279 -8.72 23.38 12.79
CA THR A 279 -7.68 22.70 13.56
C THR A 279 -8.32 21.64 14.45
N VAL A 280 -7.83 20.41 14.33
CA VAL A 280 -8.29 19.25 15.11
C VAL A 280 -7.21 18.87 16.11
N THR A 281 -7.60 18.64 17.36
CA THR A 281 -6.70 18.15 18.41
C THR A 281 -6.88 16.64 18.55
N TYR A 282 -5.80 15.88 18.39
CA TYR A 282 -5.79 14.43 18.52
C TYR A 282 -5.19 13.97 19.84
N ARG A 283 -5.73 12.87 20.36
CA ARG A 283 -5.17 12.08 21.47
C ARG A 283 -4.93 10.66 21.00
N VAL A 284 -3.73 10.15 21.24
CA VAL A 284 -3.40 8.74 21.04
C VAL A 284 -3.10 8.12 22.40
N ILE A 285 -3.83 7.06 22.72
CA ILE A 285 -3.72 6.31 23.98
C ILE A 285 -3.32 4.88 23.63
N ALA A 286 -2.18 4.42 24.16
CA ALA A 286 -1.79 3.03 24.04
C ALA A 286 -2.55 2.17 25.05
N THR A 287 -2.98 0.99 24.64
CA THR A 287 -3.81 0.09 25.43
C THR A 287 -3.26 -1.34 25.35
N THR A 288 -3.21 -2.02 26.50
CA THR A 288 -2.93 -3.46 26.61
C THR A 288 -3.40 -3.95 27.97
N GLN A 289 -3.82 -5.22 28.09
CA GLN A 289 -4.26 -5.82 29.37
C GLN A 289 -5.38 -5.03 30.09
N GLY A 290 -6.25 -4.34 29.35
CA GLY A 290 -7.29 -3.48 29.92
C GLY A 290 -6.76 -2.23 30.65
N LYS A 291 -5.50 -1.88 30.42
CA LYS A 291 -4.85 -0.67 30.94
C LYS A 291 -4.55 0.30 29.80
N GLU A 292 -4.50 1.58 30.15
CA GLU A 292 -4.28 2.69 29.22
C GLU A 292 -3.02 3.47 29.61
N SER A 293 -2.32 4.02 28.62
CA SER A 293 -1.23 4.95 28.84
C SER A 293 -1.75 6.35 29.16
N THR A 294 -0.86 7.25 29.58
CA THR A 294 -1.17 8.69 29.49
C THR A 294 -1.40 9.07 28.01
N PRO A 295 -2.34 9.99 27.70
CA PRO A 295 -2.58 10.41 26.32
C PRO A 295 -1.41 11.23 25.76
N ALA A 296 -0.99 10.93 24.54
CA ALA A 296 -0.16 11.84 23.75
C ALA A 296 -1.05 12.73 22.88
N GLU A 297 -0.79 14.04 22.87
CA GLU A 297 -1.60 15.01 22.13
C GLU A 297 -0.83 15.66 20.99
N GLN A 298 -1.52 15.92 19.87
CA GLN A 298 -1.00 16.73 18.78
C GLN A 298 -2.14 17.39 18.00
N THR A 299 -1.88 18.52 17.35
CA THR A 299 -2.86 19.21 16.52
C THR A 299 -2.55 19.06 15.02
N ALA A 300 -3.59 18.94 14.20
CA ALA A 300 -3.50 19.02 12.74
C ALA A 300 -4.40 20.14 12.24
N THR A 301 -3.90 20.97 11.32
CA THR A 301 -4.73 21.99 10.64
C THR A 301 -5.09 21.50 9.26
N LEU A 302 -6.38 21.30 9.02
CA LEU A 302 -6.92 20.93 7.72
C LEU A 302 -7.34 22.19 6.96
N ARG A 303 -7.26 22.13 5.63
CA ARG A 303 -7.73 23.20 4.75
C ARG A 303 -8.04 22.64 3.37
N ASP A 304 -8.94 23.29 2.65
CA ASP A 304 -9.22 22.93 1.26
C ASP A 304 -7.94 23.02 0.42
N PHE A 305 -7.71 21.97 -0.35
CA PHE A 305 -6.62 21.90 -1.31
C PHE A 305 -7.10 22.42 -2.66
N THR A 306 -6.19 23.13 -3.33
CA THR A 306 -6.27 23.35 -4.77
C THR A 306 -6.14 22.02 -5.52
N ASP A 307 -6.50 22.02 -6.79
CA ASP A 307 -6.40 20.81 -7.61
C ASP A 307 -4.95 20.33 -7.73
N ASP A 308 -3.98 21.24 -7.83
CA ASP A 308 -2.55 20.89 -7.86
C ASP A 308 -2.07 20.26 -6.54
N GLU A 309 -2.57 20.72 -5.40
CA GLU A 309 -2.25 20.14 -4.08
C GLU A 309 -2.91 18.76 -3.88
N LEU A 310 -4.10 18.54 -4.45
CA LEU A 310 -4.71 17.20 -4.48
C LEU A 310 -3.90 16.24 -5.32
N LEU A 311 -3.42 16.67 -6.49
CA LEU A 311 -2.57 15.85 -7.36
C LEU A 311 -1.24 15.52 -6.66
N ASP A 312 -0.56 16.51 -6.07
CA ASP A 312 0.70 16.30 -5.32
C ASP A 312 0.50 15.32 -4.16
N MET A 313 -0.60 15.44 -3.41
CA MET A 313 -0.93 14.49 -2.35
C MET A 313 -1.16 13.09 -2.91
N THR A 314 -1.97 12.94 -3.95
CA THR A 314 -2.25 11.62 -4.53
C THR A 314 -0.99 10.95 -5.06
N GLU A 315 -0.15 11.68 -5.80
CA GLU A 315 1.15 11.19 -6.27
C GLU A 315 2.07 10.80 -5.11
N ARG A 316 2.16 11.64 -4.08
CA ARG A 316 2.98 11.37 -2.90
C ARG A 316 2.54 10.13 -2.15
N TYR A 317 1.24 9.91 -1.99
CA TYR A 317 0.70 8.71 -1.34
C TYR A 317 0.90 7.46 -2.20
N ALA A 318 0.58 7.52 -3.49
CA ALA A 318 0.83 6.40 -4.41
C ALA A 318 2.32 6.03 -4.48
N PHE A 319 3.22 7.02 -4.47
CA PHE A 319 4.67 6.81 -4.43
C PHE A 319 5.14 6.01 -3.19
N ARG A 320 4.46 6.15 -2.04
CA ARG A 320 4.83 5.40 -0.82
C ARG A 320 4.79 3.89 -1.04
N TYR A 321 3.98 3.38 -1.97
CA TYR A 321 4.01 1.96 -2.36
C TYR A 321 5.41 1.51 -2.79
N PHE A 322 6.09 2.33 -3.60
CA PHE A 322 7.43 2.03 -4.13
C PHE A 322 8.57 2.38 -3.16
N TRP A 323 8.24 2.99 -2.01
CA TRP A 323 9.22 3.40 -1.02
C TRP A 323 9.06 2.64 0.30
N ASP A 324 7.96 2.89 1.01
CA ASP A 324 7.61 2.28 2.30
C ASP A 324 7.02 0.88 2.09
N GLY A 325 6.22 0.68 1.03
CA GLY A 325 5.61 -0.60 0.66
C GLY A 325 6.50 -1.55 -0.14
N ALA A 326 7.68 -1.10 -0.57
CA ALA A 326 8.62 -1.91 -1.33
C ALA A 326 9.30 -2.96 -0.44
N HIS A 327 9.90 -3.97 -1.07
CA HIS A 327 10.75 -4.91 -0.36
C HIS A 327 11.98 -4.18 0.19
N GLN A 328 12.02 -3.90 1.50
CA GLN A 328 12.99 -2.96 2.06
C GLN A 328 14.46 -3.38 1.85
N ALA A 329 14.75 -4.68 1.79
CA ALA A 329 16.11 -5.20 1.61
C ALA A 329 16.65 -5.04 0.19
N THR A 330 15.80 -4.90 -0.84
CA THR A 330 16.22 -4.77 -2.25
C THR A 330 15.70 -3.50 -2.94
N GLY A 331 14.69 -2.86 -2.39
CA GLY A 331 13.99 -1.73 -2.98
C GLY A 331 13.02 -2.09 -4.10
N MET A 332 12.92 -3.37 -4.49
CA MET A 332 12.01 -3.83 -5.54
C MET A 332 10.55 -3.58 -5.15
N ALA A 333 9.71 -3.27 -6.15
CA ALA A 333 8.28 -3.19 -5.95
C ALA A 333 7.74 -4.61 -5.71
N LEU A 334 6.95 -4.76 -4.65
CA LEU A 334 6.19 -5.98 -4.45
C LEU A 334 5.07 -6.06 -5.49
N GLU A 335 4.59 -7.27 -5.76
CA GLU A 335 3.41 -7.49 -6.60
C GLU A 335 2.18 -6.82 -5.96
N ARG A 336 1.97 -7.09 -4.67
CA ARG A 336 0.81 -6.61 -3.90
C ARG A 336 1.15 -6.43 -2.43
N SER A 337 0.47 -5.50 -1.77
CA SER A 337 0.70 -5.16 -0.37
C SER A 337 0.17 -6.20 0.64
N ASN A 338 -0.77 -7.05 0.23
CA ASN A 338 -1.34 -8.14 1.03
C ASN A 338 -0.78 -9.52 0.65
N GLY A 339 0.36 -9.55 -0.05
CA GLY A 339 1.06 -10.78 -0.44
C GLY A 339 2.01 -11.29 0.64
N SER A 340 2.93 -12.19 0.24
CA SER A 340 3.94 -12.80 1.15
C SER A 340 4.97 -11.81 1.71
N GLY A 341 4.99 -10.56 1.24
CA GLY A 341 6.03 -9.58 1.55
C GLY A 341 7.35 -9.78 0.80
N THR A 342 7.49 -10.85 0.02
CA THR A 342 8.74 -11.24 -0.68
C THR A 342 8.60 -11.38 -2.19
N THR A 343 7.37 -11.40 -2.71
CA THR A 343 7.14 -11.54 -4.16
C THR A 343 7.28 -10.17 -4.82
N ALA A 344 8.40 -9.95 -5.53
CA ALA A 344 8.65 -8.74 -6.29
C ALA A 344 8.24 -8.91 -7.75
N ALA A 345 7.60 -7.89 -8.32
CA ALA A 345 7.19 -7.86 -9.72
C ALA A 345 8.08 -6.91 -10.53
N SER A 346 8.59 -7.38 -11.66
CA SER A 346 9.57 -6.64 -12.44
C SER A 346 8.96 -5.45 -13.18
N GLY A 347 7.82 -5.57 -13.87
CA GLY A 347 7.21 -4.42 -14.53
C GLY A 347 6.71 -3.37 -13.54
N ALA A 348 6.09 -3.78 -12.43
CA ALA A 348 5.78 -2.86 -11.33
C ALA A 348 7.03 -2.13 -10.81
N THR A 349 8.18 -2.82 -10.75
CA THR A 349 9.46 -2.18 -10.40
C THR A 349 9.90 -1.18 -11.46
N GLY A 350 9.72 -1.49 -12.76
CA GLY A 350 9.96 -0.55 -13.86
C GLY A 350 9.16 0.74 -13.73
N MET A 351 7.87 0.62 -13.45
CA MET A 351 6.98 1.76 -13.16
C MET A 351 7.44 2.51 -11.89
N GLY A 352 7.87 1.77 -10.86
CA GLY A 352 8.44 2.32 -9.63
C GLY A 352 9.72 3.13 -9.86
N LEU A 353 10.60 2.71 -10.78
CA LEU A 353 11.79 3.48 -11.15
C LEU A 353 11.43 4.82 -11.78
N MET A 354 10.36 4.88 -12.58
CA MET A 354 9.83 6.14 -13.12
C MET A 354 9.21 7.00 -12.00
N ALA A 355 8.49 6.38 -11.06
CA ALA A 355 7.97 7.07 -9.88
C ALA A 355 9.10 7.65 -8.99
N MET A 356 10.29 7.03 -8.95
CA MET A 356 11.46 7.60 -8.26
C MET A 356 11.96 8.89 -8.91
N ILE A 357 11.86 9.03 -10.24
CA ILE A 357 12.16 10.30 -10.93
C ILE A 357 11.18 11.38 -10.48
N VAL A 358 9.88 11.06 -10.42
CA VAL A 358 8.85 11.99 -9.92
C VAL A 358 9.14 12.39 -8.47
N ALA A 359 9.46 11.44 -7.60
CA ALA A 359 9.78 11.72 -6.21
C ALA A 359 11.05 12.57 -6.04
N TYR A 360 12.01 12.46 -6.96
CA TYR A 360 13.21 13.29 -6.97
C TYR A 360 12.91 14.73 -7.39
N GLU A 361 12.09 14.90 -8.43
CA GLU A 361 11.67 16.21 -8.95
C GLU A 361 10.78 16.93 -7.93
N ARG A 362 9.81 16.23 -7.35
CA ARG A 362 8.83 16.74 -6.37
C ARG A 362 9.32 16.73 -4.92
N GLU A 363 10.54 16.23 -4.68
CA GLU A 363 11.17 16.18 -3.36
C GLU A 363 10.33 15.44 -2.30
N TYR A 364 9.69 14.33 -2.69
CA TYR A 364 8.91 13.49 -1.75
C TYR A 364 9.80 12.80 -0.71
N ARG A 365 11.08 12.59 -1.05
CA ARG A 365 12.16 12.13 -0.17
C ARG A 365 13.43 12.92 -0.48
N PRO A 366 14.42 12.94 0.44
CA PRO A 366 15.72 13.54 0.15
C PRO A 366 16.31 12.98 -1.15
N ARG A 367 16.70 13.87 -2.06
CA ARG A 367 17.20 13.53 -3.40
C ARG A 367 18.32 12.49 -3.40
N ASP A 368 19.21 12.55 -2.42
CA ASP A 368 20.33 11.62 -2.29
C ASP A 368 19.88 10.20 -1.90
N GLU A 369 18.89 10.08 -1.00
CA GLU A 369 18.28 8.80 -0.61
C GLU A 369 17.57 8.15 -1.80
N ILE A 370 16.94 8.95 -2.66
CA ILE A 370 16.30 8.45 -3.88
C ILE A 370 17.33 7.83 -4.82
N LYS A 371 18.49 8.48 -5.02
CA LYS A 371 19.57 7.91 -5.82
C LYS A 371 20.10 6.60 -5.21
N ASP A 372 20.21 6.53 -3.88
CA ASP A 372 20.61 5.28 -3.20
C ASP A 372 19.59 4.16 -3.41
N ARG A 373 18.31 4.47 -3.31
CA ARG A 373 17.22 3.50 -3.58
C ARG A 373 17.27 3.02 -5.02
N ILE A 374 17.46 3.91 -6.00
CA ILE A 374 17.61 3.54 -7.42
C ILE A 374 18.80 2.59 -7.60
N LEU A 375 19.98 2.94 -7.09
CA LEU A 375 21.18 2.09 -7.20
C LEU A 375 20.98 0.72 -6.56
N LYS A 376 20.24 0.65 -5.45
CA LYS A 376 19.86 -0.61 -4.79
C LYS A 376 18.99 -1.49 -5.68
N ILE A 377 18.01 -0.91 -6.36
CA ILE A 377 17.14 -1.62 -7.33
C ILE A 377 17.96 -2.06 -8.55
N LEU A 378 18.81 -1.19 -9.10
CA LEU A 378 19.66 -1.53 -10.24
C LEU A 378 20.62 -2.69 -9.90
N ASN A 379 21.15 -2.72 -8.67
CA ASN A 379 21.94 -3.85 -8.19
C ASN A 379 21.12 -5.15 -8.12
N PHE A 380 19.84 -5.09 -7.73
CA PHE A 380 18.97 -6.26 -7.81
C PHE A 380 18.79 -6.74 -9.25
N LEU A 381 18.40 -5.84 -10.16
CA LEU A 381 18.14 -6.16 -11.57
C LEU A 381 19.38 -6.69 -12.31
N GLU A 382 20.58 -6.29 -11.88
CA GLU A 382 21.85 -6.78 -12.40
C GLU A 382 22.18 -8.21 -11.94
N ASN A 383 21.79 -8.59 -10.72
CA ASN A 383 22.24 -9.81 -10.07
C ASN A 383 21.14 -10.88 -9.92
N CYS A 384 19.89 -10.58 -10.25
CA CYS A 384 18.83 -11.57 -10.29
C CYS A 384 18.95 -12.50 -11.50
N ASP A 385 18.22 -13.60 -11.49
CA ASP A 385 18.15 -14.47 -12.67
C ASP A 385 17.68 -13.65 -13.88
N ARG A 386 18.39 -13.75 -15.00
CA ARG A 386 18.03 -13.15 -16.29
C ARG A 386 18.04 -14.22 -17.37
N HIS A 387 17.13 -14.07 -18.33
CA HIS A 387 16.85 -15.06 -19.35
C HIS A 387 17.04 -14.42 -20.71
N HIS A 388 18.21 -14.66 -21.33
CA HIS A 388 18.62 -13.89 -22.52
C HIS A 388 18.54 -12.37 -22.30
N GLY A 389 18.96 -11.94 -21.11
CA GLY A 389 18.87 -10.55 -20.67
C GLY A 389 17.48 -10.08 -20.25
N ALA A 390 16.39 -10.75 -20.60
CA ALA A 390 15.06 -10.40 -20.10
C ALA A 390 14.94 -10.74 -18.60
N TRP A 391 14.09 -9.99 -17.90
CA TRP A 391 13.67 -10.27 -16.53
C TRP A 391 12.43 -11.16 -16.52
N SER A 392 12.26 -11.93 -15.46
CA SER A 392 11.05 -12.68 -15.17
C SER A 392 9.94 -11.78 -14.67
N HIS A 393 8.69 -12.21 -14.78
CA HIS A 393 7.56 -11.50 -14.19
C HIS A 393 7.75 -11.32 -12.68
N TRP A 394 7.98 -12.42 -11.96
CA TRP A 394 8.18 -12.41 -10.51
C TRP A 394 9.53 -12.94 -10.07
N TYR A 395 9.99 -12.38 -8.96
CA TYR A 395 11.15 -12.84 -8.21
C TYR A 395 10.77 -13.05 -6.75
N ASP A 396 11.44 -14.01 -6.12
CA ASP A 396 11.61 -13.99 -4.68
C ASP A 396 12.70 -12.95 -4.34
N ALA A 397 12.28 -11.87 -3.69
CA ALA A 397 13.11 -10.70 -3.45
C ALA A 397 14.22 -10.93 -2.42
N ASP A 398 14.14 -11.98 -1.59
CA ASP A 398 15.19 -12.33 -0.64
C ASP A 398 16.32 -13.11 -1.31
N THR A 399 15.98 -13.90 -2.33
CA THR A 399 16.90 -14.86 -2.96
C THR A 399 17.37 -14.47 -4.35
N TYR A 400 16.76 -13.44 -4.96
CA TYR A 400 17.06 -12.95 -6.31
C TYR A 400 16.69 -13.98 -7.41
N LYS A 401 15.91 -15.01 -7.04
CA LYS A 401 15.53 -16.10 -7.93
C LYS A 401 14.18 -15.87 -8.58
N THR A 402 14.06 -16.32 -9.83
CA THR A 402 12.78 -16.33 -10.54
C THR A 402 11.76 -17.07 -9.70
N LYS A 403 10.62 -16.43 -9.44
CA LYS A 403 9.48 -17.07 -8.81
C LYS A 403 8.43 -17.34 -9.90
N PRO A 404 8.16 -18.61 -10.25
CA PRO A 404 7.25 -18.90 -11.34
C PRO A 404 5.84 -18.34 -11.09
N PHE A 405 5.25 -17.70 -12.09
CA PHE A 405 3.84 -17.26 -12.05
C PHE A 405 2.91 -18.46 -12.27
N SER A 406 3.26 -19.32 -13.22
CA SER A 406 2.67 -20.64 -13.49
C SER A 406 3.80 -21.67 -13.67
N ALA A 407 3.44 -22.95 -13.80
CA ALA A 407 4.42 -24.03 -13.93
C ALA A 407 5.36 -23.88 -15.16
N ASP A 408 4.88 -23.24 -16.22
CA ASP A 408 5.57 -23.01 -17.49
C ASP A 408 6.00 -21.54 -17.70
N ASP A 409 5.86 -20.71 -16.66
CA ASP A 409 6.27 -19.32 -16.63
C ASP A 409 7.29 -19.08 -15.51
N ASP A 410 8.45 -19.70 -15.71
CA ASP A 410 9.61 -19.75 -14.81
C ASP A 410 10.87 -19.15 -15.45
N GLY A 411 10.69 -18.34 -16.48
CA GLY A 411 11.75 -17.74 -17.27
C GLY A 411 11.53 -16.26 -17.50
N GLY A 412 11.98 -15.73 -18.64
CA GLY A 412 11.86 -14.31 -18.93
C GLY A 412 10.48 -13.97 -19.50
N ASP A 413 9.92 -12.87 -18.99
CA ASP A 413 8.70 -12.23 -19.45
C ASP A 413 9.10 -10.95 -20.18
N LEU A 414 8.88 -10.93 -21.49
CA LEU A 414 9.32 -9.84 -22.35
C LEU A 414 8.45 -8.58 -22.20
N VAL A 415 7.18 -8.74 -21.84
CA VAL A 415 6.27 -7.61 -21.63
C VAL A 415 6.64 -6.89 -20.34
N GLU A 416 6.83 -7.61 -19.25
CA GLU A 416 7.30 -7.06 -17.98
C GLU A 416 8.69 -6.43 -18.12
N THR A 417 9.58 -7.09 -18.88
CA THR A 417 10.90 -6.55 -19.25
C THR A 417 10.78 -5.20 -19.95
N SER A 418 9.80 -5.01 -20.83
CA SER A 418 9.62 -3.73 -21.54
C SER A 418 9.24 -2.58 -20.61
N TYR A 419 8.47 -2.85 -19.55
CA TYR A 419 8.16 -1.86 -18.52
C TYR A 419 9.39 -1.50 -17.68
N VAL A 420 10.25 -2.48 -17.37
CA VAL A 420 11.57 -2.23 -16.74
C VAL A 420 12.43 -1.34 -17.64
N VAL A 421 12.51 -1.67 -18.94
CA VAL A 421 13.36 -0.93 -19.89
C VAL A 421 12.90 0.51 -20.09
N GLN A 422 11.58 0.78 -20.12
CA GLN A 422 11.07 2.16 -20.08
C GLN A 422 11.63 2.94 -18.89
N GLY A 423 11.61 2.33 -17.69
CA GLY A 423 12.19 2.91 -16.47
C GLY A 423 13.70 3.13 -16.58
N LEU A 424 14.45 2.16 -17.06
CA LEU A 424 15.91 2.26 -17.22
C LEU A 424 16.32 3.37 -18.19
N ILE A 425 15.66 3.46 -19.35
CA ILE A 425 15.92 4.51 -20.33
C ILE A 425 15.58 5.89 -19.74
N ALA A 426 14.47 6.00 -19.01
CA ALA A 426 14.13 7.24 -18.32
C ALA A 426 15.20 7.64 -17.29
N LEU A 427 15.71 6.69 -16.47
CA LEU A 427 16.76 6.96 -15.50
C LEU A 427 18.06 7.46 -16.14
N LYS A 428 18.55 6.81 -17.21
CA LYS A 428 19.80 7.22 -17.85
C LYS A 428 19.69 8.64 -18.45
N ASN A 429 18.50 9.02 -18.89
CA ASN A 429 18.26 10.31 -19.53
C ASN A 429 17.91 11.44 -18.54
N TYR A 430 17.37 11.10 -17.37
CA TYR A 430 17.06 12.09 -16.34
C TYR A 430 18.30 12.46 -15.51
N PHE A 431 19.01 11.45 -14.99
CA PHE A 431 20.11 11.67 -14.05
C PHE A 431 21.43 12.04 -14.73
N THR A 432 21.49 13.16 -15.47
CA THR A 432 22.66 13.60 -16.26
C THR A 432 23.78 14.29 -15.48
N GLY A 433 23.61 14.48 -14.17
CA GLY A 433 24.59 15.12 -13.29
C GLY A 433 25.97 14.45 -13.26
N THR A 434 27.00 15.21 -12.89
CA THR A 434 28.38 14.70 -12.83
C THR A 434 28.75 14.06 -11.49
N ASP A 435 27.83 14.00 -10.52
CA ASP A 435 28.07 13.31 -9.26
C ASP A 435 28.12 11.79 -9.42
N ASP A 436 28.86 11.13 -8.53
CA ASP A 436 29.16 9.70 -8.63
C ASP A 436 27.90 8.82 -8.71
N LYS A 437 26.85 9.15 -7.95
CA LYS A 437 25.60 8.37 -7.96
C LYS A 437 24.86 8.56 -9.28
N SER A 438 24.74 9.78 -9.79
CA SER A 438 24.14 10.03 -11.10
C SER A 438 24.90 9.34 -12.23
N VAL A 439 26.24 9.36 -12.21
CA VAL A 439 27.06 8.64 -13.21
C VAL A 439 26.80 7.13 -13.15
N GLN A 440 26.80 6.55 -11.95
CA GLN A 440 26.52 5.12 -11.76
C GLN A 440 25.12 4.72 -12.22
N ILE A 441 24.09 5.52 -11.89
CA ILE A 441 22.71 5.28 -12.33
C ILE A 441 22.66 5.24 -13.86
N ARG A 442 23.23 6.24 -14.54
CA ARG A 442 23.22 6.27 -16.02
C ARG A 442 23.92 5.08 -16.63
N GLN A 443 25.11 4.75 -16.14
CA GLN A 443 25.92 3.67 -16.71
C GLN A 443 25.28 2.30 -16.49
N LYS A 444 24.82 2.01 -15.27
CA LYS A 444 24.14 0.73 -14.97
C LYS A 444 22.82 0.61 -15.72
N ALA A 445 22.02 1.67 -15.75
CA ALA A 445 20.77 1.64 -16.50
C ALA A 445 21.05 1.39 -17.99
N ASP A 446 22.03 2.08 -18.60
CA ASP A 446 22.42 1.90 -20.00
C ASP A 446 22.90 0.48 -20.32
N GLU A 447 23.76 -0.09 -19.47
CA GLU A 447 24.26 -1.45 -19.60
C GLU A 447 23.14 -2.50 -19.49
N LEU A 448 22.26 -2.34 -18.49
CA LEU A 448 21.20 -3.31 -18.23
C LEU A 448 20.19 -3.39 -19.38
N TRP A 449 19.74 -2.24 -19.90
CA TRP A 449 18.74 -2.23 -20.98
C TRP A 449 19.32 -2.72 -22.31
N LYS A 450 20.59 -2.40 -22.61
CA LYS A 450 21.30 -2.91 -23.81
C LYS A 450 21.61 -4.40 -23.73
N GLY A 451 21.61 -4.97 -22.52
CA GLY A 451 21.82 -6.40 -22.32
C GLY A 451 20.60 -7.29 -22.61
N VAL A 452 19.43 -6.71 -22.94
CA VAL A 452 18.22 -7.48 -23.28
C VAL A 452 18.30 -7.97 -24.73
N ASP A 453 18.23 -9.28 -24.92
CA ASP A 453 18.24 -9.91 -26.24
C ASP A 453 16.81 -10.06 -26.78
N TRP A 454 16.26 -8.99 -27.38
CA TRP A 454 14.91 -9.01 -27.94
C TRP A 454 14.78 -9.93 -29.14
N ASP A 455 15.85 -10.08 -29.92
CA ASP A 455 15.92 -10.95 -31.08
C ASP A 455 15.71 -12.42 -30.70
N TRP A 456 16.26 -12.86 -29.56
CA TRP A 456 16.02 -14.20 -29.01
C TRP A 456 14.52 -14.54 -28.92
N TYR A 457 13.72 -13.58 -28.47
CA TYR A 457 12.27 -13.75 -28.25
C TYR A 457 11.45 -13.78 -29.54
N ARG A 458 12.10 -13.84 -30.71
CA ARG A 458 11.45 -14.12 -32.00
C ARG A 458 11.33 -15.61 -32.32
N GLN A 459 11.82 -16.50 -31.46
CA GLN A 459 11.81 -17.97 -31.65
C GLN A 459 12.27 -18.37 -33.07
N ASP A 460 13.58 -18.50 -33.27
CA ASP A 460 14.19 -18.82 -34.58
C ASP A 460 13.92 -17.76 -35.66
N GLY A 461 13.88 -16.49 -35.26
CA GLY A 461 13.82 -15.35 -36.18
C GLY A 461 12.46 -15.10 -36.83
N GLN A 462 11.36 -15.59 -36.25
CA GLN A 462 10.02 -15.28 -36.76
C GLN A 462 9.74 -13.77 -36.71
N ASN A 463 8.78 -13.33 -37.53
CA ASN A 463 8.34 -11.94 -37.57
C ASN A 463 7.26 -11.67 -36.52
N VAL A 464 7.51 -12.06 -35.27
CA VAL A 464 6.64 -11.83 -34.10
C VAL A 464 7.47 -11.96 -32.83
N LEU A 465 7.14 -11.20 -31.80
CA LEU A 465 7.69 -11.40 -30.45
C LEU A 465 6.84 -12.38 -29.65
N TYR A 466 7.50 -13.22 -28.88
CA TYR A 466 6.89 -14.09 -27.90
C TYR A 466 6.99 -13.47 -26.52
N TRP A 467 5.91 -13.58 -25.75
CA TRP A 467 5.83 -13.01 -24.42
C TRP A 467 6.80 -13.71 -23.46
N HIS A 468 6.90 -15.04 -23.55
CA HIS A 468 7.64 -15.84 -22.57
C HIS A 468 8.68 -16.74 -23.22
N TRP A 469 9.79 -16.93 -22.52
CA TRP A 469 10.75 -18.00 -22.77
C TRP A 469 11.19 -18.58 -21.43
N SER A 470 11.21 -19.92 -21.34
CA SER A 470 11.58 -20.65 -20.13
C SER A 470 12.94 -21.36 -20.29
N PRO A 471 13.81 -21.35 -19.27
CA PRO A 471 15.02 -22.16 -19.25
C PRO A 471 14.74 -23.68 -19.19
N ASN A 472 13.57 -24.08 -18.68
CA ASN A 472 13.18 -25.48 -18.50
C ASN A 472 12.25 -25.99 -19.61
N TYR A 473 11.47 -25.08 -20.23
CA TYR A 473 10.41 -25.42 -21.18
C TYR A 473 10.56 -24.72 -22.55
N GLY A 474 11.58 -23.88 -22.75
CA GLY A 474 11.75 -23.11 -23.98
C GLY A 474 10.53 -22.22 -24.25
N PHE A 475 10.02 -22.24 -25.49
CA PHE A 475 8.84 -21.48 -25.90
C PHE A 475 7.52 -22.25 -25.71
N ALA A 476 7.43 -23.22 -24.78
CA ALA A 476 6.23 -24.05 -24.63
C ALA A 476 4.93 -23.26 -24.36
N LYS A 477 5.01 -22.15 -23.60
CA LYS A 477 3.88 -21.23 -23.38
C LYS A 477 3.35 -20.62 -24.68
N ASN A 478 4.23 -20.48 -25.69
CA ASN A 478 3.91 -20.19 -27.09
C ASN A 478 2.94 -19.01 -27.30
N MET A 479 3.04 -17.99 -26.45
CA MET A 479 2.16 -16.84 -26.46
C MET A 479 2.78 -15.71 -27.28
N LYS A 480 2.20 -15.45 -28.47
CA LYS A 480 2.61 -14.34 -29.34
C LYS A 480 2.06 -13.03 -28.80
N VAL A 481 2.87 -11.98 -28.79
CA VAL A 481 2.45 -10.62 -28.44
C VAL A 481 1.83 -9.97 -29.67
N GLN A 482 0.52 -9.72 -29.66
CA GLN A 482 -0.22 -9.23 -30.84
C GLN A 482 -1.27 -8.18 -30.46
N GLY A 483 -1.08 -6.95 -30.92
CA GLY A 483 -1.94 -5.83 -30.53
C GLY A 483 -3.33 -5.84 -31.15
N TRP A 484 -4.26 -5.01 -30.74
CA TRP A 484 -4.08 -4.00 -29.72
C TRP A 484 -4.25 -4.58 -28.32
N ASP A 485 -3.27 -4.32 -27.46
CA ASP A 485 -3.25 -4.62 -26.02
C ASP A 485 -2.21 -3.72 -25.33
N GLU A 486 -1.85 -3.98 -24.08
CA GLU A 486 -0.89 -3.22 -23.28
C GLU A 486 0.57 -3.26 -23.79
N CYS A 487 0.88 -4.09 -24.78
CA CYS A 487 2.26 -4.49 -25.12
C CYS A 487 2.90 -3.71 -26.28
N LEU A 488 2.34 -2.56 -26.70
CA LEU A 488 2.94 -1.74 -27.76
C LEU A 488 4.41 -1.43 -27.44
N THR A 489 4.70 -1.01 -26.20
CA THR A 489 6.05 -0.67 -25.76
C THR A 489 7.03 -1.83 -25.85
N THR A 490 6.57 -3.09 -25.80
CA THR A 490 7.43 -4.26 -26.00
C THR A 490 8.08 -4.23 -27.39
N TYR A 491 7.31 -3.90 -28.43
CA TYR A 491 7.83 -3.76 -29.79
C TYR A 491 8.66 -2.48 -29.96
N LEU A 492 8.26 -1.37 -29.34
CA LEU A 492 9.01 -0.12 -29.43
C LEU A 492 10.40 -0.23 -28.76
N MET A 493 10.48 -0.84 -27.58
CA MET A 493 11.75 -1.05 -26.89
C MET A 493 12.63 -2.08 -27.61
N ALA A 494 12.02 -3.11 -28.22
CA ALA A 494 12.74 -4.06 -29.05
C ALA A 494 13.36 -3.40 -30.29
N ALA A 495 12.61 -2.56 -31.01
CA ALA A 495 13.14 -1.83 -32.17
C ALA A 495 14.20 -0.78 -31.76
N ALA A 496 14.08 -0.21 -30.56
CA ALA A 496 15.06 0.73 -30.03
C ALA A 496 16.39 0.08 -29.61
N SER A 497 16.49 -1.25 -29.51
CA SER A 497 17.71 -1.90 -29.02
C SER A 497 18.88 -1.80 -30.02
N PRO A 498 20.03 -1.20 -29.64
CA PRO A 498 21.17 -1.02 -30.52
C PRO A 498 22.06 -2.26 -30.62
N THR A 499 21.79 -3.30 -29.81
CA THR A 499 22.59 -4.52 -29.68
C THR A 499 21.84 -5.75 -30.18
N HIS A 500 20.56 -5.86 -29.82
CA HIS A 500 19.72 -7.03 -30.07
C HIS A 500 18.32 -6.60 -30.56
N GLY A 501 18.27 -5.68 -31.51
CA GLY A 501 17.03 -5.12 -32.03
C GLY A 501 16.24 -6.05 -32.95
N ILE A 502 15.01 -5.64 -33.26
CA ILE A 502 14.13 -6.35 -34.20
C ILE A 502 13.98 -5.55 -35.50
N PRO A 503 13.86 -6.23 -36.66
CA PRO A 503 13.56 -5.55 -37.92
C PRO A 503 12.07 -5.15 -37.98
N LYS A 504 11.77 -4.13 -38.78
CA LYS A 504 10.42 -3.59 -39.01
C LYS A 504 9.34 -4.64 -39.27
N GLU A 505 9.67 -5.71 -40.01
CA GLU A 505 8.72 -6.78 -40.34
C GLU A 505 8.14 -7.49 -39.11
N VAL A 506 8.90 -7.54 -38.00
CA VAL A 506 8.41 -8.11 -36.73
C VAL A 506 7.26 -7.28 -36.17
N TYR A 507 7.34 -5.96 -36.27
CA TYR A 507 6.23 -5.06 -35.90
C TYR A 507 5.04 -5.20 -36.85
N GLU A 508 5.27 -5.10 -38.16
CA GLU A 508 4.18 -5.12 -39.15
C GLU A 508 3.43 -6.47 -39.18
N GLN A 509 4.14 -7.59 -39.07
CA GLN A 509 3.55 -8.94 -39.17
C GLN A 509 3.12 -9.50 -37.82
N GLY A 510 3.87 -9.21 -36.75
CA GLY A 510 3.62 -9.70 -35.41
C GLY A 510 2.59 -8.86 -34.67
N TRP A 511 2.97 -7.63 -34.33
CA TRP A 511 2.13 -6.68 -33.59
C TRP A 511 0.89 -6.28 -34.38
N ALA A 512 1.10 -5.71 -35.57
CA ALA A 512 0.02 -5.14 -36.37
C ALA A 512 -0.74 -6.17 -37.22
N ARG A 513 -0.28 -7.43 -37.23
CA ARG A 513 -0.89 -8.56 -37.96
C ARG A 513 -1.19 -8.23 -39.43
N ASN A 514 -0.22 -7.64 -40.12
CA ASN A 514 -0.33 -7.16 -41.50
C ASN A 514 -1.50 -6.19 -41.70
N GLY A 515 -1.73 -5.28 -40.75
CA GLY A 515 -2.84 -4.32 -40.76
C GLY A 515 -4.15 -4.84 -40.17
N SER A 516 -4.24 -6.12 -39.81
CA SER A 516 -5.43 -6.69 -39.14
C SER A 516 -5.62 -6.19 -37.70
N ILE A 517 -4.72 -5.35 -37.20
CA ILE A 517 -4.90 -4.59 -35.96
C ILE A 517 -5.95 -3.47 -36.11
N VAL A 518 -6.18 -2.97 -37.33
CA VAL A 518 -7.12 -1.88 -37.58
C VAL A 518 -8.55 -2.43 -37.75
N ASN A 519 -9.42 -2.09 -36.80
CA ASN A 519 -10.85 -2.39 -36.82
C ASN A 519 -11.68 -1.19 -36.32
N PRO A 520 -12.04 -0.24 -37.22
CA PRO A 520 -12.73 1.00 -36.87
C PRO A 520 -14.14 0.77 -36.30
N ARG A 521 -14.40 1.39 -35.15
CA ARG A 521 -15.65 1.32 -34.39
C ARG A 521 -15.98 2.70 -33.82
N THR A 522 -17.21 2.91 -33.36
CA THR A 522 -17.61 4.15 -32.69
C THR A 522 -18.55 3.82 -31.55
N TYR A 523 -18.24 4.32 -30.35
CA TYR A 523 -19.07 4.18 -29.16
C TYR A 523 -19.25 5.56 -28.53
N TYR A 524 -20.47 5.91 -28.16
CA TYR A 524 -20.80 7.25 -27.61
C TYR A 524 -20.21 8.41 -28.43
N ASP A 525 -20.29 8.31 -29.76
CA ASP A 525 -19.72 9.27 -30.73
C ASP A 525 -18.19 9.41 -30.74
N PHE A 526 -17.46 8.52 -30.05
CA PHE A 526 -16.00 8.47 -30.04
C PHE A 526 -15.48 7.35 -30.94
N PRO A 527 -14.79 7.65 -32.06
CA PRO A 527 -14.23 6.65 -32.94
C PRO A 527 -12.93 6.05 -32.36
N ILE A 528 -12.81 4.72 -32.39
CA ILE A 528 -11.59 3.97 -32.05
C ILE A 528 -11.27 3.00 -33.19
N SER A 529 -10.00 2.72 -33.42
CA SER A 529 -9.55 1.89 -34.56
C SER A 529 -8.70 0.71 -34.17
N LEU A 530 -8.05 0.72 -33.01
CA LEU A 530 -7.16 -0.36 -32.59
C LEU A 530 -7.83 -1.24 -31.53
N SER A 531 -8.44 -0.60 -30.55
CA SER A 531 -8.96 -1.27 -29.37
C SER A 531 -10.10 -2.26 -29.71
N PRO A 532 -10.30 -3.31 -28.91
CA PRO A 532 -11.42 -4.23 -29.03
C PRO A 532 -12.75 -3.50 -28.77
N ASP A 533 -13.87 -4.21 -28.90
CA ASP A 533 -15.19 -3.61 -28.65
C ASP A 533 -15.18 -2.89 -27.29
N TRP A 534 -15.65 -1.64 -27.29
CA TRP A 534 -15.69 -0.76 -26.13
C TRP A 534 -14.35 -0.37 -25.49
N GLY A 535 -13.21 -0.63 -26.15
CA GLY A 535 -11.92 -0.10 -25.74
C GLY A 535 -11.05 -1.02 -24.86
N GLY A 536 -11.55 -2.19 -24.44
CA GLY A 536 -10.80 -3.10 -23.57
C GLY A 536 -10.60 -2.56 -22.14
N PRO A 537 -9.80 -3.23 -21.29
CA PRO A 537 -9.41 -2.72 -19.98
C PRO A 537 -8.59 -1.44 -20.11
N LEU A 538 -8.85 -0.44 -19.26
CA LEU A 538 -8.31 0.91 -19.50
C LEU A 538 -6.79 1.00 -19.33
N PHE A 539 -6.15 0.08 -18.61
CA PHE A 539 -4.68 0.05 -18.49
C PHE A 539 -3.93 -0.12 -19.82
N TRP A 540 -4.60 -0.60 -20.88
CA TRP A 540 -4.04 -0.73 -22.22
C TRP A 540 -3.58 0.62 -22.81
N ILE A 541 -4.19 1.72 -22.37
CA ILE A 541 -3.77 3.08 -22.77
C ILE A 541 -2.84 3.74 -21.73
N HIS A 542 -2.38 2.99 -20.72
CA HIS A 542 -1.49 3.49 -19.67
C HIS A 542 -0.08 2.90 -19.78
N TYR A 543 0.08 1.57 -19.71
CA TYR A 543 1.39 0.94 -19.43
C TYR A 543 2.43 1.19 -20.53
N SER A 544 2.00 1.11 -21.78
CA SER A 544 2.86 1.44 -22.93
C SER A 544 3.16 2.93 -23.07
N PHE A 545 2.41 3.79 -22.39
CA PHE A 545 2.45 5.25 -22.52
C PHE A 545 2.93 5.94 -21.25
N LEU A 546 3.58 5.22 -20.34
CA LEU A 546 4.18 5.81 -19.15
C LEU A 546 5.38 6.69 -19.53
N GLY A 547 6.22 6.23 -20.47
CA GLY A 547 7.35 6.98 -21.01
C GLY A 547 7.24 7.31 -22.49
N ILE A 548 6.61 6.46 -23.30
CA ILE A 548 6.31 6.79 -24.70
C ILE A 548 5.21 7.85 -24.73
N ASN A 549 5.49 9.00 -25.35
CA ASN A 549 4.54 10.09 -25.45
C ASN A 549 3.53 9.82 -26.58
N PRO A 550 2.23 9.66 -26.29
CA PRO A 550 1.23 9.48 -27.34
C PRO A 550 0.94 10.77 -28.14
N HIS A 551 1.29 11.96 -27.63
CA HIS A 551 1.06 13.22 -28.35
C HIS A 551 1.88 13.30 -29.64
N GLY A 552 1.17 13.40 -30.78
CA GLY A 552 1.80 13.44 -32.10
C GLY A 552 2.40 12.10 -32.53
N LEU A 553 2.24 11.03 -31.72
CA LEU A 553 2.65 9.67 -32.05
C LEU A 553 1.66 9.08 -33.05
N LYS A 554 2.13 8.73 -34.24
CA LYS A 554 1.33 8.11 -35.30
C LYS A 554 2.15 7.10 -36.07
N ASP A 555 1.51 6.04 -36.53
CA ASP A 555 2.07 5.15 -37.53
C ASP A 555 1.06 4.94 -38.67
N GLN A 556 1.27 3.94 -39.53
CA GLN A 556 0.32 3.63 -40.59
C GLN A 556 -1.05 3.11 -40.12
N TYR A 557 -1.23 2.78 -38.84
CA TYR A 557 -2.43 2.14 -38.30
C TYR A 557 -3.29 3.10 -37.47
N ALA A 558 -2.68 4.02 -36.69
CA ALA A 558 -3.45 4.95 -35.86
C ALA A 558 -2.73 6.26 -35.49
N ASP A 559 -3.54 7.20 -35.01
CA ASP A 559 -3.12 8.31 -34.15
C ASP A 559 -3.34 7.89 -32.69
N TYR A 560 -2.26 7.61 -31.95
CA TYR A 560 -2.35 7.03 -30.62
C TYR A 560 -2.90 8.00 -29.57
N TRP A 561 -2.67 9.31 -29.74
CA TRP A 561 -3.31 10.31 -28.88
C TRP A 561 -4.83 10.25 -29.03
N GLN A 562 -5.29 10.23 -30.27
CA GLN A 562 -6.72 10.21 -30.56
C GLN A 562 -7.38 8.91 -30.10
N GLU A 563 -6.71 7.76 -30.31
CA GLU A 563 -7.16 6.44 -29.83
C GLU A 563 -7.30 6.45 -28.29
N ASN A 564 -6.25 6.85 -27.57
CA ASN A 564 -6.23 6.83 -26.10
C ASN A 564 -7.28 7.77 -25.50
N VAL A 565 -7.39 8.99 -26.02
CA VAL A 565 -8.41 9.96 -25.55
C VAL A 565 -9.82 9.44 -25.78
N ASN A 566 -10.08 8.83 -26.95
CA ASN A 566 -11.40 8.30 -27.23
C ASN A 566 -11.72 7.07 -26.38
N THR A 567 -10.78 6.16 -26.17
CA THR A 567 -10.96 5.01 -25.28
C THR A 567 -11.28 5.45 -23.84
N ALA A 568 -10.56 6.43 -23.28
CA ALA A 568 -10.87 6.98 -21.95
C ALA A 568 -12.27 7.63 -21.89
N LYS A 569 -12.66 8.39 -22.92
CA LYS A 569 -13.99 9.01 -23.01
C LYS A 569 -15.11 7.98 -23.15
N ILE A 570 -14.88 6.87 -23.86
CA ILE A 570 -15.84 5.76 -23.95
C ILE A 570 -16.08 5.15 -22.57
N HIS A 571 -15.02 4.92 -21.79
CA HIS A 571 -15.12 4.41 -20.41
C HIS A 571 -15.89 5.37 -19.49
N HIS A 572 -15.60 6.67 -19.56
CA HIS A 572 -16.35 7.67 -18.81
C HIS A 572 -17.82 7.72 -19.24
N ALA A 573 -18.11 7.81 -20.53
CA ALA A 573 -19.46 7.83 -21.06
C ALA A 573 -20.25 6.56 -20.71
N TYR A 574 -19.61 5.38 -20.73
CA TYR A 574 -20.20 4.13 -20.29
C TYR A 574 -20.60 4.16 -18.82
N ALA A 575 -19.75 4.71 -17.94
CA ALA A 575 -20.07 4.85 -16.53
C ALA A 575 -21.19 5.88 -16.28
N VAL A 576 -21.28 6.92 -17.10
CA VAL A 576 -22.39 7.89 -17.04
C VAL A 576 -23.71 7.27 -17.51
N ASP A 577 -23.68 6.51 -18.61
CA ASP A 577 -24.85 5.79 -19.14
C ASP A 577 -25.32 4.67 -18.18
N ASN A 578 -24.36 3.96 -17.59
CA ASN A 578 -24.57 2.89 -16.63
C ASN A 578 -25.63 1.86 -17.07
N PRO A 579 -25.43 1.18 -18.22
CA PRO A 579 -26.46 0.32 -18.82
C PRO A 579 -26.84 -0.88 -17.95
N LYS A 580 -25.97 -1.27 -16.99
CA LYS A 580 -26.21 -2.35 -16.03
C LYS A 580 -26.84 -1.86 -14.70
N ASN A 581 -27.05 -0.55 -14.54
CA ASN A 581 -27.65 0.08 -13.36
C ASN A 581 -26.92 -0.22 -12.04
N PHE A 582 -25.59 -0.24 -12.05
CA PHE A 582 -24.79 -0.40 -10.84
C PHE A 582 -24.79 0.88 -9.98
N PRO A 583 -24.81 0.79 -8.63
CA PRO A 583 -25.07 1.93 -7.75
C PRO A 583 -23.90 2.91 -7.64
N ASN A 584 -22.67 2.46 -7.89
CA ASN A 584 -21.47 3.30 -7.82
C ASN A 584 -21.26 4.16 -9.07
N TYR A 585 -21.75 3.76 -10.24
CA TYR A 585 -21.38 4.37 -11.52
C TYR A 585 -22.00 5.76 -11.67
N SER A 586 -21.17 6.73 -12.06
CA SER A 586 -21.60 8.10 -12.29
C SER A 586 -20.54 8.89 -13.04
N ASP A 587 -20.84 10.16 -13.36
CA ASP A 587 -19.89 11.09 -13.95
C ASP A 587 -18.65 11.41 -13.07
N LYS A 588 -18.67 10.99 -11.80
CA LYS A 588 -17.57 11.11 -10.83
C LYS A 588 -17.02 9.76 -10.36
N CYS A 589 -17.56 8.65 -10.82
CA CYS A 589 -17.12 7.31 -10.43
C CYS A 589 -17.16 6.40 -11.65
N TRP A 590 -15.99 6.28 -12.26
CA TRP A 590 -15.78 5.60 -13.54
C TRP A 590 -14.37 4.99 -13.55
N GLY A 591 -14.10 4.17 -14.56
CA GLY A 591 -12.82 3.53 -14.77
C GLY A 591 -12.89 2.03 -14.55
N LEU A 592 -12.96 1.28 -15.66
CA LEU A 592 -12.95 -0.17 -15.67
C LEU A 592 -11.60 -0.66 -16.18
N THR A 593 -10.91 -1.46 -15.37
CA THR A 593 -9.60 -2.02 -15.74
C THR A 593 -9.34 -3.31 -14.97
N ALA A 594 -8.22 -3.96 -15.27
CA ALA A 594 -7.80 -5.14 -14.52
C ALA A 594 -7.39 -4.78 -13.09
N SER A 595 -7.85 -5.57 -12.11
CA SER A 595 -7.59 -5.35 -10.69
C SER A 595 -7.97 -6.60 -9.88
N ASP A 596 -7.77 -6.55 -8.55
CA ASP A 596 -8.50 -7.44 -7.65
C ASP A 596 -10.03 -7.27 -7.84
N ASP A 597 -10.76 -8.34 -7.57
CA ASP A 597 -12.20 -8.48 -7.70
C ASP A 597 -12.75 -9.27 -6.48
N PRO A 598 -14.03 -9.13 -6.08
CA PRO A 598 -14.60 -9.95 -5.02
C PRO A 598 -14.37 -11.46 -5.19
N ASP A 599 -14.29 -11.94 -6.43
CA ASP A 599 -14.08 -13.35 -6.77
C ASP A 599 -12.63 -13.67 -7.21
N GLY A 600 -11.67 -12.76 -7.02
CA GLY A 600 -10.25 -12.99 -7.31
C GLY A 600 -9.60 -11.84 -8.08
N TYR A 601 -9.28 -12.07 -9.36
CA TYR A 601 -8.70 -11.07 -10.26
C TYR A 601 -9.45 -11.10 -11.59
N SER A 602 -9.77 -9.94 -12.14
CA SER A 602 -10.53 -9.84 -13.39
C SER A 602 -10.11 -8.63 -14.21
N ALA A 603 -10.03 -8.81 -15.53
CA ALA A 603 -9.72 -7.75 -16.49
C ALA A 603 -10.99 -6.97 -16.87
N HIS A 604 -11.48 -6.12 -15.96
CA HIS A 604 -12.73 -5.39 -16.17
C HIS A 604 -12.66 -4.45 -17.36
N ARG A 605 -13.76 -4.38 -18.12
CA ARG A 605 -13.92 -3.51 -19.29
C ARG A 605 -15.40 -3.26 -19.56
N PRO A 606 -15.75 -2.19 -20.28
CA PRO A 606 -17.14 -1.86 -20.53
C PRO A 606 -17.88 -2.98 -21.26
N TYR A 607 -19.15 -3.13 -20.95
CA TYR A 607 -20.10 -4.06 -21.57
C TYR A 607 -19.90 -5.55 -21.23
N ASP A 608 -18.88 -6.22 -21.77
CA ASP A 608 -18.79 -7.68 -21.74
C ASP A 608 -18.16 -8.26 -20.46
N ASN A 609 -17.24 -7.54 -19.81
CA ASN A 609 -16.68 -7.92 -18.52
C ASN A 609 -16.80 -6.79 -17.48
N ASP A 610 -18.03 -6.39 -17.22
CA ASP A 610 -18.41 -5.40 -16.20
C ASP A 610 -19.35 -6.04 -15.17
N ASN A 611 -18.90 -6.13 -13.91
CA ASN A 611 -19.67 -6.60 -12.76
C ASN A 611 -19.90 -5.48 -11.71
N GLY A 612 -19.57 -4.23 -12.05
CA GLY A 612 -19.65 -3.07 -11.16
C GLY A 612 -18.40 -2.79 -10.33
N THR A 613 -17.34 -3.59 -10.48
CA THR A 613 -16.04 -3.34 -9.83
C THR A 613 -15.35 -2.17 -10.53
N ILE A 614 -15.03 -1.12 -9.77
CA ILE A 614 -14.27 0.07 -10.22
C ILE A 614 -12.89 0.03 -9.60
N SER A 615 -11.87 0.28 -10.42
CA SER A 615 -10.47 0.38 -9.98
C SER A 615 -9.99 1.82 -10.17
N PRO A 616 -9.67 2.57 -9.09
CA PRO A 616 -9.33 3.99 -9.18
C PRO A 616 -8.21 4.32 -10.18
N THR A 617 -7.23 3.42 -10.36
CA THR A 617 -6.13 3.63 -11.31
C THR A 617 -6.63 3.91 -12.74
N ALA A 618 -7.74 3.30 -13.16
CA ALA A 618 -8.29 3.50 -14.50
C ALA A 618 -8.57 4.98 -14.80
N ALA A 619 -9.33 5.65 -13.92
CA ALA A 619 -9.64 7.06 -14.08
C ALA A 619 -8.43 7.94 -13.78
N LEU A 620 -7.66 7.62 -12.73
CA LEU A 620 -6.55 8.46 -12.27
C LEU A 620 -5.36 8.45 -13.22
N ALA A 621 -4.97 7.29 -13.76
CA ALA A 621 -3.91 7.18 -14.76
C ALA A 621 -4.33 7.69 -16.15
N SER A 622 -5.63 7.96 -16.35
CA SER A 622 -6.16 8.65 -17.53
C SER A 622 -6.09 10.18 -17.44
N MET A 623 -5.46 10.74 -16.41
CA MET A 623 -5.35 12.19 -16.18
C MET A 623 -4.91 12.98 -17.43
N PRO A 624 -3.90 12.54 -18.23
CA PRO A 624 -3.52 13.29 -19.42
C PRO A 624 -4.61 13.34 -20.50
N TYR A 625 -5.44 12.30 -20.58
CA TYR A 625 -6.41 12.11 -21.67
C TYR A 625 -7.75 12.78 -21.38
N THR A 626 -8.19 12.71 -20.12
CA THR A 626 -9.50 13.19 -19.65
C THR A 626 -9.36 13.94 -18.33
N PRO A 627 -8.59 15.05 -18.27
CA PRO A 627 -8.21 15.68 -17.01
C PRO A 627 -9.39 16.18 -16.18
N ALA A 628 -10.45 16.67 -16.82
CA ALA A 628 -11.62 17.14 -16.10
C ALA A 628 -12.39 15.99 -15.41
N GLU A 629 -12.58 14.89 -16.13
CA GLU A 629 -13.28 13.68 -15.68
C GLU A 629 -12.45 12.91 -14.63
N SER A 630 -11.14 12.78 -14.85
CA SER A 630 -10.20 12.12 -13.94
C SER A 630 -10.05 12.88 -12.64
N LEU A 631 -9.98 14.23 -12.69
CA LEU A 631 -9.93 15.06 -11.49
C LEU A 631 -11.24 15.03 -10.71
N LYS A 632 -12.38 14.92 -11.41
CA LYS A 632 -13.69 14.72 -10.77
C LYS A 632 -13.75 13.37 -10.05
N ALA A 633 -13.21 12.31 -10.66
CA ALA A 633 -13.07 11.01 -10.02
C ALA A 633 -12.14 11.04 -8.81
N LEU A 634 -10.98 11.70 -8.91
CA LEU A 634 -10.08 11.89 -7.76
C LEU A 634 -10.79 12.56 -6.58
N LYS A 635 -11.50 13.66 -6.84
CA LYS A 635 -12.25 14.38 -5.80
C LYS A 635 -13.31 13.49 -5.16
N TYR A 636 -13.98 12.63 -5.93
CA TYR A 636 -14.95 11.68 -5.38
C TYR A 636 -14.29 10.60 -4.52
N PHE A 637 -13.29 9.89 -5.07
CA PHE A 637 -12.57 8.82 -4.37
C PHE A 637 -11.94 9.30 -3.06
N TYR A 638 -11.44 10.54 -3.03
CA TYR A 638 -10.80 11.10 -1.85
C TYR A 638 -11.76 11.87 -0.92
N ARG A 639 -12.50 12.88 -1.40
CA ARG A 639 -13.29 13.78 -0.53
C ARG A 639 -14.60 13.18 -0.06
N GLU A 640 -15.22 12.33 -0.88
CA GLU A 640 -16.52 11.73 -0.56
C GLU A 640 -16.39 10.30 -0.05
N ARG A 641 -15.41 9.55 -0.56
CA ARG A 641 -15.25 8.12 -0.29
C ARG A 641 -13.93 7.76 0.40
N GLY A 642 -13.08 8.74 0.71
CA GLY A 642 -11.70 8.50 1.14
C GLY A 642 -11.56 7.64 2.39
N GLN A 643 -12.48 7.76 3.36
CA GLN A 643 -12.50 6.91 4.55
C GLN A 643 -12.54 5.41 4.22
N LYS A 644 -13.15 5.04 3.09
CA LYS A 644 -13.24 3.65 2.64
C LYS A 644 -12.23 3.30 1.55
N LEU A 645 -11.90 4.26 0.68
CA LEU A 645 -11.17 4.00 -0.56
C LEU A 645 -9.70 4.45 -0.55
N PHE A 646 -9.22 5.09 0.52
CA PHE A 646 -7.90 5.69 0.56
C PHE A 646 -7.15 5.30 1.84
N GLY A 647 -5.95 4.75 1.69
CA GLY A 647 -5.10 4.35 2.81
C GLY A 647 -3.66 4.83 2.69
N LEU A 648 -2.74 4.12 3.35
CA LEU A 648 -1.33 4.50 3.48
C LEU A 648 -0.61 4.77 2.15
N TYR A 649 -0.98 4.04 1.10
CA TYR A 649 -0.38 4.15 -0.23
C TYR A 649 -1.31 4.81 -1.25
N GLY A 650 -2.31 5.58 -0.80
CA GLY A 650 -3.22 6.30 -1.68
C GLY A 650 -4.53 5.57 -1.90
N PRO A 651 -5.16 5.65 -3.08
CA PRO A 651 -6.38 4.89 -3.34
C PRO A 651 -6.09 3.39 -3.29
N TYR A 652 -7.00 2.64 -2.70
CA TYR A 652 -7.02 1.18 -2.75
C TYR A 652 -7.30 0.66 -4.15
N ASP A 653 -6.95 -0.61 -4.38
CA ASP A 653 -6.95 -1.25 -5.69
C ASP A 653 -8.31 -1.20 -6.43
N ALA A 654 -9.37 -1.66 -5.76
CA ALA A 654 -10.69 -1.76 -6.35
C ALA A 654 -11.81 -1.77 -5.31
N PHE A 655 -13.04 -1.49 -5.76
CA PHE A 655 -14.26 -1.60 -4.96
C PHE A 655 -15.47 -1.92 -5.82
N ASN A 656 -16.48 -2.56 -5.19
CA ASN A 656 -17.74 -2.92 -5.82
C ASN A 656 -18.90 -2.70 -4.82
N ASP A 657 -19.67 -1.63 -5.03
CA ASP A 657 -20.76 -1.25 -4.13
C ASP A 657 -21.98 -2.19 -4.25
N ASN A 658 -22.10 -2.98 -5.33
CA ASN A 658 -23.20 -3.96 -5.46
C ASN A 658 -23.13 -5.05 -4.40
N VAL A 659 -21.91 -5.41 -4.00
CA VAL A 659 -21.63 -6.46 -3.02
C VAL A 659 -20.98 -5.90 -1.75
N ASN A 660 -21.01 -4.57 -1.58
CA ASN A 660 -20.41 -3.85 -0.45
C ASN A 660 -18.95 -4.28 -0.17
N TRP A 661 -18.14 -4.32 -1.22
CA TRP A 661 -16.77 -4.79 -1.18
C TRP A 661 -15.78 -3.67 -1.52
N VAL A 662 -14.67 -3.64 -0.80
CA VAL A 662 -13.48 -2.83 -1.08
C VAL A 662 -12.29 -3.74 -0.82
N GLN A 663 -11.26 -3.67 -1.67
CA GLN A 663 -10.00 -4.36 -1.43
C GLN A 663 -9.05 -3.44 -0.65
N PRO A 664 -8.81 -3.61 0.66
CA PRO A 664 -7.88 -2.77 1.42
C PRO A 664 -6.40 -3.15 1.15
N ALA A 665 -6.03 -3.29 -0.13
CA ALA A 665 -4.70 -3.60 -0.61
C ALA A 665 -4.36 -2.75 -1.84
N TYR A 666 -3.11 -2.87 -2.28
CA TYR A 666 -2.56 -2.13 -3.41
C TYR A 666 -1.75 -3.07 -4.29
N ILE A 667 -1.84 -2.89 -5.61
CA ILE A 667 -1.06 -3.62 -6.60
C ILE A 667 -0.07 -2.66 -7.26
N GLY A 668 1.18 -3.11 -7.46
CA GLY A 668 2.25 -2.25 -7.96
C GLY A 668 1.99 -1.71 -9.37
N ILE A 669 1.42 -2.54 -10.25
CA ILE A 669 1.06 -2.14 -11.62
C ILE A 669 -0.10 -1.14 -11.67
N ASP A 670 -0.89 -1.01 -10.60
CA ASP A 670 -1.98 -0.04 -10.52
C ASP A 670 -1.54 1.27 -9.86
N GLN A 671 -0.64 1.23 -8.88
CA GLN A 671 -0.11 2.43 -8.23
C GLN A 671 0.91 3.19 -9.09
N GLY A 672 1.71 2.48 -9.88
CA GLY A 672 2.76 3.07 -10.72
C GLY A 672 2.21 4.08 -11.73
N PRO A 673 1.21 3.70 -12.55
CA PRO A 673 0.56 4.59 -13.52
C PRO A 673 -0.09 5.80 -12.87
N ILE A 674 -0.65 5.69 -11.66
CA ILE A 674 -1.21 6.86 -10.95
C ILE A 674 -0.14 7.92 -10.77
N VAL A 675 1.05 7.55 -10.28
CA VAL A 675 2.15 8.52 -10.09
C VAL A 675 2.62 9.07 -11.44
N VAL A 676 2.93 8.18 -12.38
CA VAL A 676 3.60 8.56 -13.63
C VAL A 676 2.68 9.36 -14.56
N MET A 677 1.42 8.96 -14.70
CA MET A 677 0.49 9.64 -15.61
C MET A 677 -0.03 10.95 -15.05
N ILE A 678 -0.15 11.10 -13.72
CA ILE A 678 -0.42 12.42 -13.14
C ILE A 678 0.77 13.35 -13.42
N GLU A 679 2.01 12.89 -13.24
CA GLU A 679 3.17 13.73 -13.51
C GLU A 679 3.28 14.10 -15.00
N ASN A 680 3.00 13.15 -15.91
CA ASN A 680 2.94 13.44 -17.34
C ASN A 680 1.84 14.45 -17.69
N TYR A 681 0.68 14.39 -17.04
CA TYR A 681 -0.34 15.43 -17.18
C TYR A 681 0.15 16.80 -16.68
N ARG A 682 0.84 16.84 -15.53
CA ARG A 682 1.29 18.10 -14.91
C ARG A 682 2.42 18.76 -15.70
N THR A 683 3.40 18.00 -16.20
CA THR A 683 4.64 18.54 -16.76
C THR A 683 5.17 17.80 -17.99
N GLY A 684 4.63 16.62 -18.30
CA GLY A 684 5.18 15.73 -19.33
C GLY A 684 6.54 15.13 -18.96
N LEU A 685 6.95 15.15 -17.68
CA LEU A 685 8.31 14.82 -17.25
C LEU A 685 8.83 13.49 -17.81
N LEU A 686 8.08 12.40 -17.67
CA LEU A 686 8.54 11.07 -18.06
C LEU A 686 8.50 10.90 -19.58
N TRP A 687 7.46 11.43 -20.23
CA TRP A 687 7.38 11.55 -21.68
C TRP A 687 8.58 12.26 -22.29
N ASN A 688 8.91 13.44 -21.77
CA ASN A 688 10.04 14.23 -22.22
C ASN A 688 11.38 13.52 -21.98
N THR A 689 11.49 12.84 -20.83
CA THR A 689 12.71 12.14 -20.43
C THR A 689 13.00 10.91 -21.29
N LEU A 690 11.98 10.12 -21.64
CA LEU A 690 12.17 8.93 -22.46
C LEU A 690 12.28 9.29 -23.95
N MET A 691 11.40 10.16 -24.47
CA MET A 691 11.35 10.48 -25.91
C MET A 691 12.57 11.23 -26.44
N LYS A 692 13.39 11.83 -25.56
CA LYS A 692 14.67 12.44 -25.97
C LYS A 692 15.80 11.44 -26.21
N ASP A 693 15.59 10.16 -25.90
CA ASP A 693 16.59 9.11 -26.12
C ASP A 693 16.85 8.88 -27.62
N SER A 694 18.12 8.86 -28.02
CA SER A 694 18.47 8.64 -29.43
C SER A 694 18.13 7.25 -29.93
N ASP A 695 18.22 6.23 -29.07
CA ASP A 695 17.97 4.84 -29.48
C ASP A 695 16.46 4.59 -29.61
N VAL A 696 15.64 5.19 -28.72
CA VAL A 696 14.17 5.20 -28.86
C VAL A 696 13.74 5.89 -30.15
N GLN A 697 14.31 7.07 -30.46
CA GLN A 697 14.02 7.79 -31.70
C GLN A 697 14.38 6.95 -32.93
N ALA A 698 15.55 6.31 -32.92
CA ALA A 698 15.97 5.42 -34.00
C ALA A 698 15.01 4.23 -34.18
N GLY A 699 14.54 3.60 -33.10
CA GLY A 699 13.55 2.53 -33.16
C GLY A 699 12.20 2.99 -33.71
N LEU A 700 11.71 4.17 -33.27
CA LEU A 700 10.50 4.77 -33.82
C LEU A 700 10.63 5.08 -35.32
N ASP A 701 11.76 5.66 -35.73
CA ASP A 701 12.06 5.94 -37.13
C ASP A 701 12.10 4.65 -37.97
N GLU A 702 12.74 3.58 -37.46
CA GLU A 702 12.81 2.27 -38.11
C GLU A 702 11.42 1.67 -38.32
N LEU A 703 10.55 1.78 -37.31
CA LEU A 703 9.17 1.30 -37.39
C LEU A 703 8.27 2.23 -38.23
N GLY A 704 8.73 3.42 -38.62
CA GLY A 704 8.00 4.36 -39.45
C GLY A 704 7.01 5.24 -38.67
N PHE A 705 7.23 5.43 -37.37
CA PHE A 705 6.42 6.32 -36.55
C PHE A 705 6.74 7.78 -36.82
N GLN A 706 5.71 8.62 -36.76
CA GLN A 706 5.80 10.04 -36.54
C GLN A 706 5.66 10.29 -35.04
N TYR A 707 6.45 11.21 -34.49
CA TYR A 707 6.41 11.54 -33.07
C TYR A 707 6.87 12.98 -32.85
N GLN A 708 6.64 13.48 -31.63
CA GLN A 708 7.17 14.76 -31.18
C GLN A 708 8.22 14.50 -30.10
N THR A 709 9.35 15.20 -30.22
CA THR A 709 10.31 15.33 -29.13
C THR A 709 10.12 16.70 -28.51
N SER A 710 10.10 16.77 -27.17
CA SER A 710 10.25 18.05 -26.50
C SER A 710 11.67 18.53 -26.77
N THR A 711 11.79 19.56 -27.61
CA THR A 711 13.10 20.15 -27.88
C THR A 711 13.56 20.90 -26.63
N ASP A 712 14.50 20.29 -25.91
CA ASP A 712 15.18 20.91 -24.78
C ASP A 712 15.62 22.35 -25.13
N ALA A 713 15.22 23.29 -24.28
CA ALA A 713 15.63 24.70 -24.20
C ALA A 713 15.33 25.67 -25.37
N ASN A 714 15.09 25.23 -26.62
CA ASN A 714 14.86 26.17 -27.72
C ASN A 714 13.41 26.67 -27.83
N ASP A 715 12.40 25.89 -27.44
CA ASP A 715 11.00 26.37 -27.46
C ASP A 715 10.62 27.21 -26.24
N ILE A 716 11.36 27.04 -25.15
CA ILE A 716 11.34 27.95 -24.01
C ILE A 716 12.03 29.29 -24.38
N LEU A 717 12.90 29.33 -25.39
CA LEU A 717 13.47 30.58 -25.91
C LEU A 717 12.66 31.19 -27.06
N SER A 718 11.89 30.39 -27.82
CA SER A 718 11.07 30.88 -28.93
C SER A 718 9.80 31.62 -28.46
N ASN A 719 9.25 31.24 -27.30
CA ASN A 719 8.07 31.87 -26.69
C ASN A 719 8.39 32.76 -25.48
N LYS A 720 9.68 33.03 -25.20
CA LYS A 720 10.09 33.98 -24.17
C LYS A 720 9.82 35.39 -24.66
N GLN A 721 8.80 36.04 -24.11
CA GLN A 721 8.62 37.47 -24.33
C GLN A 721 9.56 38.26 -23.41
N GLU A 722 10.45 39.05 -24.01
CA GLU A 722 11.14 40.09 -23.28
C GLU A 722 10.12 41.12 -22.79
N PHE A 723 10.26 41.58 -21.55
CA PHE A 723 9.53 42.72 -21.03
C PHE A 723 10.38 43.38 -19.94
N SER A 724 10.10 44.64 -19.66
CA SER A 724 10.76 45.38 -18.57
C SER A 724 9.74 45.89 -17.57
N VAL A 725 10.20 46.17 -16.34
CA VAL A 725 9.34 46.65 -15.26
C VAL A 725 9.94 47.93 -14.71
N TYR A 726 9.12 48.99 -14.62
CA TYR A 726 9.54 50.27 -14.09
C TYR A 726 8.42 50.97 -13.29
N PRO A 727 8.71 51.60 -12.14
CA PRO A 727 10.03 51.64 -11.49
C PRO A 727 10.41 50.29 -10.87
N ASN A 728 11.71 50.01 -10.85
CA ASN A 728 12.29 48.81 -10.23
C ASN A 728 13.65 49.20 -9.61
N PRO A 729 13.72 49.48 -8.29
CA PRO A 729 12.74 49.12 -7.26
C PRO A 729 11.39 49.86 -7.36
N GLY A 730 10.29 49.17 -7.05
CA GLY A 730 8.93 49.71 -7.00
C GLY A 730 8.38 49.81 -5.58
N SER A 731 7.50 50.77 -5.30
CA SER A 731 6.95 51.04 -3.96
C SER A 731 5.42 51.01 -3.88
N GLY A 732 4.73 50.82 -5.00
CA GLY A 732 3.27 50.84 -5.06
C GLY A 732 2.74 50.29 -6.37
N GLN A 733 2.79 51.09 -7.44
CA GLN A 733 2.44 50.63 -8.79
C GLN A 733 3.69 50.57 -9.66
N VAL A 734 3.84 49.48 -10.40
CA VAL A 734 4.86 49.32 -11.44
C VAL A 734 4.20 49.13 -12.80
N THR A 735 4.90 49.55 -13.84
CA THR A 735 4.47 49.41 -15.23
C THR A 735 5.31 48.33 -15.89
N ILE A 736 4.63 47.40 -16.55
CA ILE A 736 5.20 46.30 -17.32
C ILE A 736 5.19 46.71 -18.79
N TYR A 737 6.36 46.83 -19.40
CA TYR A 737 6.54 47.26 -20.79
C TYR A 737 6.86 46.07 -21.69
N PHE A 738 6.06 45.88 -22.74
CA PHE A 738 6.26 44.89 -23.78
C PHE A 738 6.94 45.51 -25.02
N PRO A 739 7.82 44.78 -25.72
CA PRO A 739 8.54 45.26 -26.91
C PRO A 739 7.63 45.40 -28.15
N ALA A 740 6.44 44.79 -28.13
CA ALA A 740 5.42 44.90 -29.17
C ALA A 740 4.01 44.95 -28.54
N VAL A 741 3.03 45.42 -29.31
CA VAL A 741 1.63 45.52 -28.86
C VAL A 741 1.11 44.13 -28.48
N ASN A 742 0.74 43.93 -27.21
CA ASN A 742 0.05 42.71 -26.79
C ASN A 742 -1.39 42.75 -27.33
N THR A 743 -1.68 41.91 -28.32
CA THR A 743 -3.00 41.81 -28.96
C THR A 743 -3.92 40.82 -28.24
N GLN A 744 -3.40 40.07 -27.26
CA GLN A 744 -4.18 39.15 -26.43
C GLN A 744 -4.68 39.85 -25.18
N ARG A 745 -5.96 39.62 -24.87
CA ARG A 745 -6.70 40.44 -23.91
C ARG A 745 -6.29 40.20 -22.45
N SER A 746 -5.64 39.09 -22.09
CA SER A 746 -5.43 38.68 -20.70
C SER A 746 -4.01 38.14 -20.48
N VAL A 747 -3.34 38.60 -19.40
CA VAL A 747 -2.01 38.16 -18.97
C VAL A 747 -2.06 37.78 -17.49
N ASP A 748 -1.57 36.59 -17.15
CA ASP A 748 -1.37 36.18 -15.76
C ASP A 748 -0.03 36.73 -15.25
N VAL A 749 -0.10 37.54 -14.21
CA VAL A 749 1.05 38.08 -13.48
C VAL A 749 1.24 37.27 -12.20
N ASN A 750 2.30 36.47 -12.15
CA ASN A 750 2.69 35.68 -10.98
C ASN A 750 3.94 36.30 -10.35
N VAL A 751 3.96 36.45 -9.04
CA VAL A 751 5.11 36.92 -8.27
C VAL A 751 5.57 35.79 -7.36
N PHE A 752 6.85 35.47 -7.40
CA PHE A 752 7.48 34.46 -6.55
C PHE A 752 8.52 35.11 -5.64
N SER A 753 8.65 34.63 -4.41
CA SER A 753 9.83 34.91 -3.59
C SER A 753 11.06 34.16 -4.13
N LEU A 754 12.26 34.53 -3.67
CA LEU A 754 13.52 33.93 -4.15
C LEU A 754 13.67 32.44 -3.82
N ASP A 755 12.90 31.93 -2.86
CA ASP A 755 12.79 30.51 -2.51
C ASP A 755 11.77 29.76 -3.38
N GLY A 756 11.20 30.41 -4.41
CA GLY A 756 10.30 29.80 -5.39
C GLY A 756 8.83 29.75 -4.98
N ARG A 757 8.45 30.23 -3.80
CA ARG A 757 7.03 30.28 -3.38
C ARG A 757 6.28 31.40 -4.10
N MET A 758 5.12 31.10 -4.68
CA MET A 758 4.24 32.13 -5.26
C MET A 758 3.63 32.98 -4.14
N VAL A 759 3.85 34.30 -4.18
CA VAL A 759 3.37 35.25 -3.17
C VAL A 759 2.22 36.12 -3.66
N LEU A 760 2.02 36.23 -4.98
CA LEU A 760 0.91 36.98 -5.57
C LEU A 760 0.60 36.46 -6.97
N LYS A 761 -0.68 36.28 -7.30
CA LYS A 761 -1.16 35.99 -8.66
C LYS A 761 -2.27 36.96 -9.03
N LYS A 762 -2.19 37.56 -10.22
CA LYS A 762 -3.20 38.49 -10.73
C LYS A 762 -3.38 38.34 -12.23
N ASN A 763 -4.61 38.12 -12.66
CA ASN A 763 -4.96 38.20 -14.07
C ASN A 763 -5.22 39.67 -14.43
N ILE A 764 -4.54 40.19 -15.44
CA ILE A 764 -4.73 41.57 -15.90
C ILE A 764 -5.21 41.55 -17.34
N THR A 765 -6.32 42.24 -17.59
CA THR A 765 -6.89 42.37 -18.93
C THR A 765 -6.57 43.76 -19.48
N GLY A 766 -5.92 43.83 -20.64
CA GLY A 766 -5.48 45.10 -21.24
C GLY A 766 -5.01 44.94 -22.69
N SER A 767 -4.98 46.05 -23.44
CA SER A 767 -4.46 46.09 -24.81
C SER A 767 -3.46 47.23 -24.94
N GLY A 768 -2.27 46.98 -25.49
CA GLY A 768 -1.22 47.98 -25.64
C GLY A 768 0.18 47.42 -25.40
N THR A 769 1.16 48.31 -25.26
CA THR A 769 2.56 47.98 -24.93
C THR A 769 2.85 48.06 -23.43
N GLU A 770 1.87 48.42 -22.61
CA GLU A 770 2.05 48.69 -21.17
C GLU A 770 0.89 48.10 -20.36
N ILE A 771 1.21 47.47 -19.23
CA ILE A 771 0.24 47.00 -18.24
C ILE A 771 0.64 47.49 -16.85
N PHE A 772 -0.33 47.97 -16.07
CA PHE A 772 -0.11 48.43 -14.70
C PHE A 772 -0.31 47.30 -13.70
N PHE A 773 0.69 47.11 -12.84
CA PHE A 773 0.69 46.11 -11.78
C PHE A 773 0.83 46.80 -10.42
N ASP A 774 -0.16 46.61 -9.55
CA ASP A 774 -0.12 47.08 -8.17
C ASP A 774 0.62 46.07 -7.30
N CYS A 775 1.80 46.47 -6.82
CA CYS A 775 2.68 45.71 -5.94
C CYS A 775 2.69 46.23 -4.49
N SER A 776 1.77 47.12 -4.12
CA SER A 776 1.71 47.71 -2.78
C SER A 776 1.53 46.70 -1.64
N ALA A 777 0.96 45.52 -1.94
CA ALA A 777 0.80 44.42 -0.99
C ALA A 777 2.10 43.63 -0.72
N LEU A 778 3.12 43.75 -1.58
CA LEU A 778 4.39 43.03 -1.41
C LEU A 778 5.25 43.72 -0.34
N PRO A 779 5.85 42.99 0.62
CA PRO A 779 6.89 43.52 1.51
C PRO A 779 8.14 43.98 0.76
N ASP A 780 9.01 44.76 1.43
CA ASP A 780 10.33 45.09 0.90
C ASP A 780 11.13 43.80 0.66
N GLY A 781 11.71 43.66 -0.53
CA GLY A 781 12.36 42.42 -0.90
C GLY A 781 12.60 42.28 -2.40
N MET A 782 13.17 41.14 -2.77
CA MET A 782 13.42 40.76 -4.16
C MET A 782 12.52 39.58 -4.54
N TYR A 783 11.91 39.69 -5.70
CA TYR A 783 10.93 38.76 -6.22
C TYR A 783 11.24 38.41 -7.68
N ILE A 784 10.71 37.28 -8.13
CA ILE A 784 10.65 36.92 -9.54
C ILE A 784 9.23 37.23 -10.02
N LEU A 785 9.11 38.16 -10.98
CA LEU A 785 7.86 38.47 -11.66
C LEU A 785 7.80 37.63 -12.93
N GLN A 786 6.82 36.76 -13.02
CA GLN A 786 6.51 35.94 -14.19
C GLN A 786 5.23 36.42 -14.86
N LEU A 787 5.26 36.50 -16.18
CA LEU A 787 4.09 36.71 -17.02
C LEU A 787 3.78 35.45 -17.80
N VAL A 788 2.51 35.07 -17.86
CA VAL A 788 2.03 33.95 -18.66
C VAL A 788 0.87 34.42 -19.52
N ASN A 789 0.93 34.12 -20.82
CA ASN A 789 -0.08 34.49 -21.81
C ASN A 789 -0.20 33.38 -22.86
N GLY A 790 -1.09 32.41 -22.60
CA GLY A 790 -1.17 31.16 -23.36
C GLY A 790 0.14 30.39 -23.28
N ASN A 791 0.76 30.13 -24.43
CA ASN A 791 2.07 29.47 -24.53
C ASN A 791 3.25 30.46 -24.38
N ASN A 792 3.00 31.77 -24.33
CA ASN A 792 4.03 32.77 -24.12
C ASN A 792 4.31 32.93 -22.63
N TYR A 793 5.57 33.02 -22.27
CA TYR A 793 5.97 33.31 -20.90
C TYR A 793 7.12 34.31 -20.87
N GLY A 794 7.29 35.01 -19.75
CA GLY A 794 8.48 35.80 -19.50
C GLY A 794 8.74 35.90 -18.01
N GLN A 795 9.98 36.17 -17.63
CA GLN A 795 10.35 36.39 -16.23
C GLN A 795 11.35 37.54 -16.11
N THR A 796 11.20 38.34 -15.07
CA THR A 796 12.17 39.35 -14.69
C THR A 796 12.23 39.51 -13.17
N LYS A 797 13.29 40.17 -12.69
CA LYS A 797 13.44 40.50 -11.28
C LYS A 797 12.57 41.71 -10.94
N LEU A 798 11.82 41.65 -9.85
CA LEU A 798 11.10 42.77 -9.25
C LEU A 798 11.67 43.04 -7.86
N VAL A 799 12.20 44.24 -7.64
CA VAL A 799 12.62 44.71 -6.32
C VAL A 799 11.54 45.61 -5.76
N ILE A 800 11.12 45.36 -4.53
CA ILE A 800 10.19 46.22 -3.78
C ILE A 800 10.97 46.95 -2.70
N GLN A 801 10.82 48.28 -2.68
CA GLN A 801 11.42 49.17 -1.70
C GLN A 801 10.44 50.30 -1.43
N LYS A 802 9.79 50.29 -0.27
CA LYS A 802 8.77 51.26 0.14
C LYS A 802 9.33 52.52 0.77
#